data_AF-A0A3Q9FCG9-F1
#
_entry.id   AF-A0A3Q9FCG9-F1
#
_cell.length_a   1.000
_cell.length_b   1.000
_cell.length_c   1.000
_cell.angle_alpha   90.00
_cell.angle_beta   90.00
_cell.angle_gamma   90.00
#
_symmetry.space_group_name_H-M   'P 1'
#
loop_
_entity.id
_entity.type
_entity.pdbx_description
1 polymer ?
#
loop_
_entity_poly.entity_id
_entity_poly.type
_entity_poly.pdbx_seq_one_letter_code
_entity_poly.pdbx_strand_id
1 'polypeptide(L)'
;MTSTPSHEHAHDRDAELDLAGAIDVLVSRRWLIAAVTAACMGAGTLYAFLAPRQYQADIMVQVEDSGDTSAAKSALGDVSSLFDIKSSAAAEAQILASRLVVTRAVDELRSYIVVQPKRFPVVGEFVSRFNTGIVRPGLLGIGGYAWGAERADLARFDVPKPLEGERFELVLLDGGRYRLTGGALSAPVTGTIGRPETIPTRYGPIAVDVTRIDAHPGTRFTLVRESRAGTIDALRRGLDVQEKIKQSGVIVATLRGADPQHAQAQLQAVASHYVRQHIERKSADAAQSLAFLNAQLPVLKKQLQDAEQRYTDMRNANGAIDLDEEAKLMLQQSADAKTRRLELEQKRDAMSARFAPGHPDMIALDAQIATLAREQQSFERQVGRLPDLQQNAVRLMLDVKVDTDLYTALLANAQQLELVKAGKTGSVRLVDTPIAPEDPVRPNRPVVIAAAALLGFALGVALAFVRDYLFGGVRSADEIERPLGIDVYATVPESTGQRQVARRIAQCVPGPHLLSVHHPHDPAIESLRSLRTALRFAMQRARNNVLLLTGPVPGAGKSFVASNFAALLAANGERVLLVDGDLRRGYLHDTLGVGREPGFAELLSGAAKPDAAIRRDVIPNLDFIPTGAIPAHPAELLVDDRVGALLDTLSARYDLVVIDAAPILAVTDAVMLGRHAGTVLLAARAASTRVAELGEAIRRLAHNGVDASGVLLNGVDPRSGRYGSRYGAYRYTEYRYTPPRRGVTSSIGQSLRSLVARFRRGAPR
;
A
#
# COMPACT_ATOMS: atom_id res chain seq x y z
N MET A 1 44.01 -2.54 50.53
CA MET A 1 44.10 -1.85 49.22
C MET A 1 44.18 -2.91 48.15
N THR A 2 43.05 -3.26 47.55
CA THR A 2 42.97 -4.20 46.42
C THR A 2 41.81 -3.73 45.56
N SER A 3 42.15 -3.16 44.41
CA SER A 3 41.24 -2.65 43.38
C SER A 3 40.78 -3.80 42.49
N THR A 4 39.46 -3.99 42.41
CA THR A 4 38.75 -4.79 41.41
C THR A 4 38.76 -4.07 40.06
N PRO A 5 39.02 -4.74 38.92
CA PRO A 5 38.68 -4.20 37.62
C PRO A 5 37.25 -4.62 37.23
N SER A 6 36.53 -3.64 36.68
CA SER A 6 35.15 -3.65 36.21
C SER A 6 34.96 -4.46 34.91
N HIS A 7 33.87 -5.24 34.87
CA HIS A 7 33.33 -5.85 33.65
C HIS A 7 32.40 -4.86 32.95
N GLU A 8 32.82 -4.26 31.83
CA GLU A 8 31.94 -3.36 31.07
C GLU A 8 32.05 -3.49 29.53
N HIS A 9 32.50 -4.63 28.99
CA HIS A 9 32.66 -4.82 27.53
C HIS A 9 32.01 -6.08 26.92
N ALA A 10 31.01 -6.69 27.57
CA ALA A 10 30.36 -7.89 27.05
C ALA A 10 29.09 -7.65 26.20
N HIS A 11 28.45 -6.48 26.27
CA HIS A 11 27.10 -6.32 25.69
C HIS A 11 27.04 -5.89 24.21
N ASP A 12 28.13 -5.36 23.63
CA ASP A 12 28.10 -4.80 22.27
C ASP A 12 28.36 -5.86 21.17
N ARG A 13 28.95 -7.01 21.52
CA ARG A 13 29.31 -8.08 20.57
C ARG A 13 28.15 -9.02 20.22
N ASP A 14 27.18 -9.18 21.11
CA ASP A 14 26.02 -10.04 20.87
C ASP A 14 25.05 -9.42 19.84
N ALA A 15 25.01 -8.08 19.73
CA ALA A 15 24.18 -7.37 18.77
C ALA A 15 24.74 -7.41 17.33
N GLU A 16 26.06 -7.34 17.14
CA GLU A 16 26.70 -7.49 15.81
C GLU A 16 26.52 -8.91 15.23
N LEU A 17 26.43 -9.93 16.09
CA LEU A 17 26.30 -11.34 15.69
C LEU A 17 24.91 -11.70 15.14
N ASP A 18 23.86 -10.97 15.55
CA ASP A 18 22.49 -11.20 15.07
C ASP A 18 22.26 -10.59 13.68
N LEU A 19 22.82 -9.40 13.42
CA LEU A 19 22.65 -8.70 12.15
C LEU A 19 23.26 -9.46 10.96
N ALA A 20 24.45 -10.03 11.14
CA ALA A 20 25.10 -10.86 10.12
C ALA A 20 24.30 -12.14 9.83
N GLY A 21 23.61 -12.69 10.83
CA GLY A 21 22.69 -13.81 10.68
C GLY A 21 21.48 -13.49 9.84
N ALA A 22 20.83 -12.37 10.15
CA ALA A 22 19.67 -11.88 9.42
C ALA A 22 19.98 -11.67 7.92
N ILE A 23 21.15 -11.09 7.61
CA ILE A 23 21.58 -10.89 6.22
C ILE A 23 21.78 -12.23 5.48
N ASP A 24 22.38 -13.23 6.13
CA ASP A 24 22.60 -14.54 5.54
C ASP A 24 21.29 -15.29 5.23
N VAL A 25 20.29 -15.17 6.11
CA VAL A 25 18.94 -15.69 5.86
C VAL A 25 18.30 -15.04 4.63
N LEU A 26 18.41 -13.71 4.50
CA LEU A 26 17.87 -12.98 3.35
C LEU A 26 18.55 -13.37 2.04
N VAL A 27 19.88 -13.50 2.04
CA VAL A 27 20.65 -13.85 0.83
C VAL A 27 20.40 -15.30 0.41
N SER A 28 20.42 -16.24 1.37
CA SER A 28 20.20 -17.66 1.09
C SER A 28 18.77 -17.97 0.60
N ARG A 29 17.77 -17.18 1.01
CA ARG A 29 16.36 -17.35 0.63
C ARG A 29 15.84 -16.30 -0.36
N ARG A 30 16.72 -15.56 -1.05
CA ARG A 30 16.35 -14.50 -2.01
C ARG A 30 15.32 -14.92 -3.07
N TRP A 31 15.37 -16.17 -3.54
CA TRP A 31 14.43 -16.70 -4.52
C TRP A 31 13.03 -16.95 -3.95
N LEU A 32 12.94 -17.36 -2.68
CA LEU A 32 11.66 -17.49 -1.98
C LEU A 32 11.01 -16.11 -1.82
N ILE A 33 11.79 -15.13 -1.35
CA ILE A 33 11.34 -13.73 -1.19
C ILE A 33 10.86 -13.18 -2.53
N ALA A 34 11.65 -13.37 -3.60
CA ALA A 34 11.29 -12.93 -4.95
C ALA A 34 10.02 -13.61 -5.47
N ALA A 35 9.85 -14.92 -5.27
CA ALA A 35 8.67 -15.65 -5.73
C ALA A 35 7.38 -15.19 -5.01
N VAL A 36 7.43 -15.01 -3.69
CA VAL A 36 6.29 -14.51 -2.90
C VAL A 36 5.95 -13.07 -3.30
N THR A 37 6.96 -12.22 -3.43
CA THR A 37 6.78 -10.83 -3.88
C THR A 37 6.15 -10.77 -5.27
N ALA A 38 6.64 -11.58 -6.22
CA ALA A 38 6.09 -11.65 -7.57
C ALA A 38 4.65 -12.16 -7.60
N ALA A 39 4.30 -13.16 -6.78
CA ALA A 39 2.93 -13.66 -6.67
C ALA A 39 1.97 -12.60 -6.11
N CYS A 40 2.35 -11.91 -5.04
CA CYS A 40 1.56 -10.82 -4.45
C CYS A 40 1.43 -9.63 -5.43
N MET A 41 2.51 -9.24 -6.10
CA MET A 41 2.49 -8.19 -7.12
C MET A 41 1.60 -8.58 -8.31
N GLY A 42 1.65 -9.84 -8.76
CA GLY A 42 0.78 -10.37 -9.82
C GLY A 42 -0.69 -10.32 -9.41
N ALA A 43 -1.03 -10.73 -8.19
CA ALA A 43 -2.39 -10.64 -7.65
C ALA A 43 -2.86 -9.17 -7.51
N GLY A 44 -2.00 -8.27 -7.01
CA GLY A 44 -2.29 -6.84 -6.90
C GLY A 44 -2.48 -6.18 -8.26
N THR A 45 -1.69 -6.57 -9.26
CA THR A 45 -1.84 -6.12 -10.66
C THR A 45 -3.17 -6.61 -11.23
N LEU A 46 -3.48 -7.90 -11.08
CA LEU A 46 -4.75 -8.46 -11.53
C LEU A 46 -5.93 -7.71 -10.91
N TYR A 47 -5.90 -7.47 -9.60
CA TYR A 47 -6.92 -6.68 -8.91
C TYR A 47 -7.00 -5.24 -9.45
N ALA A 48 -5.88 -4.55 -9.66
CA ALA A 48 -5.86 -3.18 -10.16
C ALA A 48 -6.49 -3.03 -11.57
N PHE A 49 -6.47 -4.08 -12.38
CA PHE A 49 -7.11 -4.09 -13.72
C PHE A 49 -8.56 -4.58 -13.70
N LEU A 50 -8.90 -5.55 -12.85
CA LEU A 50 -10.24 -6.14 -12.79
C LEU A 50 -11.22 -5.37 -11.90
N ALA A 51 -10.73 -4.68 -10.87
CA ALA A 51 -11.57 -3.96 -9.91
C ALA A 51 -12.50 -2.93 -10.58
N PRO A 52 -13.69 -2.68 -10.00
CA PRO A 52 -14.62 -1.68 -10.51
C PRO A 52 -13.98 -0.29 -10.46
N ARG A 53 -14.06 0.42 -11.58
CA ARG A 53 -13.52 1.78 -11.72
C ARG A 53 -14.49 2.76 -11.06
N GLN A 54 -13.95 3.75 -10.36
CA GLN A 54 -14.73 4.89 -9.87
C GLN A 54 -14.26 6.16 -10.57
N TYR A 55 -15.23 6.87 -11.11
CA TYR A 55 -15.10 8.15 -11.79
C TYR A 55 -15.52 9.27 -10.85
N GLN A 56 -14.88 10.43 -10.97
CA GLN A 56 -15.17 11.60 -10.14
C GLN A 56 -15.64 12.75 -11.02
N ALA A 57 -16.83 13.28 -10.74
CA ALA A 57 -17.32 14.53 -11.30
C ALA A 57 -17.18 15.62 -10.22
N ASP A 58 -16.70 16.78 -10.62
CA ASP A 58 -16.50 17.94 -9.76
C ASP A 58 -17.29 19.13 -10.32
N ILE A 59 -17.78 19.99 -9.43
CA ILE A 59 -18.49 21.21 -9.80
C ILE A 59 -18.08 22.35 -8.88
N MET A 60 -18.02 23.57 -9.42
CA MET A 60 -17.63 24.75 -8.67
C MET A 60 -18.73 25.81 -8.71
N VAL A 61 -19.15 26.22 -7.51
CA VAL A 61 -20.19 27.23 -7.31
C VAL A 61 -19.61 28.39 -6.53
N GLN A 62 -19.72 29.60 -7.06
CA GLN A 62 -19.34 30.82 -6.37
C GLN A 62 -20.58 31.44 -5.73
N VAL A 63 -20.46 31.73 -4.44
CA VAL A 63 -21.39 32.52 -3.66
C VAL A 63 -20.76 33.89 -3.50
N GLU A 64 -21.33 34.89 -4.17
CA GLU A 64 -20.95 36.28 -3.99
C GLU A 64 -21.52 36.78 -2.66
N ASP A 65 -20.63 37.28 -1.79
CA ASP A 65 -21.06 38.07 -0.65
C ASP A 65 -21.69 39.35 -1.19
N SER A 66 -22.98 39.53 -0.91
CA SER A 66 -23.79 40.67 -1.35
C SER A 66 -23.30 42.04 -0.85
N GLY A 67 -22.19 42.09 -0.11
CA GLY A 67 -21.55 43.30 0.38
C GLY A 67 -20.60 44.00 -0.61
N ASP A 68 -20.21 43.37 -1.72
CA ASP A 68 -19.11 43.88 -2.58
C ASP A 68 -19.56 44.71 -3.81
N THR A 69 -20.86 45.04 -3.94
CA THR A 69 -21.25 46.05 -4.93
C THR A 69 -20.81 47.42 -4.41
N SER A 70 -19.71 47.91 -4.96
CA SER A 70 -19.04 49.20 -4.71
C SER A 70 -19.93 50.45 -4.80
N ALA A 71 -21.20 50.31 -5.21
CA ALA A 71 -22.22 51.35 -5.16
C ALA A 71 -22.88 51.52 -3.77
N ALA A 72 -22.69 50.58 -2.83
CA ALA A 72 -23.31 50.59 -1.49
C ALA A 72 -22.56 51.43 -0.44
N LYS A 73 -21.43 52.06 -0.78
CA LYS A 73 -20.68 52.97 0.13
C LYS A 73 -21.28 54.39 0.23
N SER A 74 -22.51 54.60 -0.24
CA SER A 74 -23.26 55.81 0.12
C SER A 74 -23.60 55.74 1.61
N ALA A 75 -23.59 56.88 2.30
CA ALA A 75 -23.88 57.00 3.74
C ALA A 75 -25.27 56.46 4.19
N LEU A 76 -26.05 55.95 3.25
CA LEU A 76 -27.42 55.41 3.36
C LEU A 76 -27.51 53.90 3.03
N GLY A 77 -26.38 53.23 2.72
CA GLY A 77 -26.34 51.82 2.29
C GLY A 77 -26.62 50.78 3.39
N ASP A 78 -26.67 51.21 4.65
CA ASP A 78 -26.74 50.34 5.82
C ASP A 78 -28.15 49.73 6.06
N VAL A 79 -29.19 50.26 5.41
CA VAL A 79 -30.57 49.74 5.51
C VAL A 79 -30.74 48.43 4.72
N SER A 80 -29.98 48.24 3.63
CA SER A 80 -30.00 46.98 2.88
C SER A 80 -29.47 45.81 3.73
N SER A 81 -28.51 46.07 4.61
CA SER A 81 -27.94 45.08 5.54
C SER A 81 -28.92 44.56 6.60
N LEU A 82 -30.04 45.27 6.86
CA LEU A 82 -31.11 44.82 7.77
C LEU A 82 -31.92 43.66 7.17
N PHE A 83 -31.94 43.56 5.84
CA PHE A 83 -32.67 42.53 5.10
C PHE A 83 -31.75 41.48 4.48
N ASP A 84 -30.45 41.74 4.42
CA ASP A 84 -29.47 40.86 3.79
C ASP A 84 -28.92 39.84 4.79
N ILE A 85 -29.44 38.61 4.74
CA ILE A 85 -28.92 37.49 5.53
C ILE A 85 -27.59 37.09 4.89
N LYS A 86 -26.47 37.51 5.49
CA LYS A 86 -25.14 37.00 5.13
C LYS A 86 -25.11 35.49 5.32
N SER A 87 -25.19 34.75 4.23
CA SER A 87 -25.00 33.31 4.24
C SER A 87 -23.55 33.03 3.94
N SER A 88 -22.80 32.56 4.94
CA SER A 88 -21.41 32.14 4.72
C SER A 88 -21.36 31.02 3.68
N ALA A 89 -20.32 30.97 2.87
CA ALA A 89 -20.11 29.88 1.90
C ALA A 89 -20.16 28.48 2.56
N ALA A 90 -19.74 28.36 3.82
CA ALA A 90 -19.85 27.13 4.60
C ALA A 90 -21.31 26.73 4.90
N ALA A 91 -22.20 27.69 5.13
CA ALA A 91 -23.63 27.44 5.32
C ALA A 91 -24.29 27.04 3.99
N GLU A 92 -23.93 27.71 2.90
CA GLU A 92 -24.42 27.36 1.56
C GLU A 92 -23.94 25.97 1.11
N ALA A 93 -22.72 25.56 1.47
CA ALA A 93 -22.22 24.21 1.22
C ALA A 93 -23.11 23.14 1.86
N GLN A 94 -23.62 23.39 3.07
CA GLN A 94 -24.56 22.48 3.74
C GLN A 94 -25.95 22.47 3.09
N ILE A 95 -26.40 23.62 2.56
CA ILE A 95 -27.67 23.72 1.83
C ILE A 95 -27.59 22.96 0.51
N LEU A 96 -26.47 23.05 -0.21
CA LEU A 96 -26.23 22.29 -1.45
C LEU A 96 -26.27 20.78 -1.21
N ALA A 97 -25.72 20.30 -0.09
CA ALA A 97 -25.80 18.90 0.33
C ALA A 97 -27.13 18.51 1.00
N SER A 98 -28.08 19.43 1.15
CA SER A 98 -29.30 19.18 1.91
C SER A 98 -30.29 18.30 1.14
N ARG A 99 -31.20 17.65 1.89
CA ARG A 99 -32.31 16.90 1.31
C ARG A 99 -33.22 17.77 0.45
N LEU A 100 -33.29 19.08 0.69
CA LEU A 100 -34.12 20.01 -0.09
C LEU A 100 -33.72 19.99 -1.57
N VAL A 101 -32.41 20.01 -1.84
CA VAL A 101 -31.84 20.04 -3.20
C VAL A 101 -31.70 18.63 -3.76
N VAL A 102 -31.09 17.71 -3.00
CA VAL A 102 -30.78 16.34 -3.45
C VAL A 102 -32.04 15.58 -3.85
N THR A 103 -33.16 15.78 -3.13
CA THR A 103 -34.43 15.11 -3.45
C THR A 103 -34.92 15.46 -4.86
N ARG A 104 -34.82 16.73 -5.25
CA ARG A 104 -35.26 17.19 -6.58
C ARG A 104 -34.41 16.59 -7.70
N ALA A 105 -33.10 16.50 -7.48
CA ALA A 105 -32.18 15.87 -8.43
C ALA A 105 -32.46 14.36 -8.60
N VAL A 106 -32.74 13.64 -7.51
CA VAL A 106 -33.10 12.21 -7.55
C VAL A 106 -34.43 11.99 -8.29
N ASP A 107 -35.41 12.86 -8.09
CA ASP A 107 -36.71 12.77 -8.73
C ASP A 107 -36.65 13.10 -10.23
N GLU A 108 -35.88 14.12 -10.62
CA GLU A 108 -35.71 14.51 -12.04
C GLU A 108 -35.02 13.40 -12.84
N LEU A 109 -33.90 12.87 -12.33
CA LEU A 109 -33.13 11.83 -13.01
C LEU A 109 -33.67 10.42 -12.79
N ARG A 110 -34.68 10.29 -11.91
CA ARG A 110 -35.24 9.00 -11.48
C ARG A 110 -34.14 8.00 -11.07
N SER A 111 -33.11 8.48 -10.36
CA SER A 111 -31.93 7.67 -9.99
C SER A 111 -32.23 6.44 -9.15
N TYR A 112 -33.47 6.31 -8.68
CA TYR A 112 -33.98 5.12 -7.98
C TYR A 112 -34.35 3.97 -8.93
N ILE A 113 -34.36 4.19 -10.24
CA ILE A 113 -34.51 3.14 -11.26
C ILE A 113 -33.11 2.79 -11.76
N VAL A 114 -32.62 1.61 -11.39
CA VAL A 114 -31.28 1.14 -11.78
C VAL A 114 -31.44 0.10 -12.89
N VAL A 115 -30.86 0.39 -14.05
CA VAL A 115 -30.87 -0.49 -15.21
C VAL A 115 -29.42 -0.74 -15.60
N GLN A 116 -28.98 -1.99 -15.48
CA GLN A 116 -27.60 -2.35 -15.81
C GLN A 116 -27.57 -3.55 -16.75
N PRO A 117 -26.76 -3.52 -17.83
CA PRO A 117 -26.55 -4.68 -18.66
C PRO A 117 -25.99 -5.84 -17.82
N LYS A 118 -26.58 -7.04 -17.94
CA LYS A 118 -26.09 -8.21 -17.20
C LYS A 118 -24.79 -8.67 -17.87
N ARG A 119 -23.66 -8.39 -17.20
CA ARG A 119 -22.32 -8.74 -17.67
C ARG A 119 -21.84 -10.04 -17.01
N PHE A 120 -20.94 -10.75 -17.67
CA PHE A 120 -20.34 -11.97 -17.12
C PHE A 120 -19.52 -11.65 -15.86
N PRO A 121 -19.60 -12.44 -14.77
CA PRO A 121 -18.88 -12.13 -13.53
C PRO A 121 -17.38 -12.01 -13.74
N VAL A 122 -16.73 -11.07 -13.04
CA VAL A 122 -15.26 -10.83 -13.00
C VAL A 122 -14.66 -10.29 -14.31
N VAL A 123 -15.04 -10.81 -15.47
CA VAL A 123 -14.41 -10.52 -16.77
C VAL A 123 -15.28 -9.66 -17.68
N GLY A 124 -16.61 -9.73 -17.56
CA GLY A 124 -17.54 -9.03 -18.46
C GLY A 124 -17.37 -7.52 -18.42
N GLU A 125 -17.19 -6.96 -17.22
CA GLU A 125 -16.92 -5.53 -17.02
C GLU A 125 -15.58 -5.09 -17.62
N PHE A 126 -14.58 -5.98 -17.68
CA PHE A 126 -13.28 -5.68 -18.28
C PHE A 126 -13.39 -5.69 -19.81
N VAL A 127 -14.05 -6.70 -20.39
CA VAL A 127 -14.18 -6.87 -21.84
C VAL A 127 -15.05 -5.78 -22.46
N SER A 128 -16.14 -5.38 -21.79
CA SER A 128 -17.00 -4.28 -22.28
C SER A 128 -16.28 -2.95 -22.42
N ARG A 129 -15.14 -2.75 -21.75
CA ARG A 129 -14.33 -1.52 -21.85
C ARG A 129 -13.64 -1.38 -23.21
N PHE A 130 -13.36 -2.50 -23.88
CA PHE A 130 -12.68 -2.51 -25.18
C PHE A 130 -13.68 -2.49 -26.36
N ASN A 131 -14.96 -2.76 -26.08
CA ASN A 131 -16.01 -2.79 -27.08
C ASN A 131 -16.93 -1.57 -26.91
N THR A 132 -16.67 -0.52 -27.69
CA THR A 132 -17.49 0.72 -27.69
C THR A 132 -18.83 0.57 -28.42
N GLY A 133 -19.03 -0.52 -29.15
CA GLY A 133 -20.28 -0.82 -29.87
C GLY A 133 -21.21 -1.79 -29.12
N ILE A 134 -22.39 -2.03 -29.72
CA ILE A 134 -23.32 -3.08 -29.31
C ILE A 134 -22.77 -4.42 -29.81
N VAL A 135 -22.58 -5.39 -28.91
CA VAL A 135 -22.05 -6.69 -29.26
C VAL A 135 -23.17 -7.73 -29.18
N ARG A 136 -23.10 -8.76 -30.03
CA ARG A 136 -24.06 -9.87 -29.93
C ARG A 136 -23.90 -10.56 -28.58
N PRO A 137 -24.99 -10.80 -27.84
CA PRO A 137 -24.89 -11.34 -26.49
C PRO A 137 -24.26 -12.73 -26.45
N GLY A 138 -23.30 -12.92 -25.53
CA GLY A 138 -22.62 -14.19 -25.24
C GLY A 138 -21.14 -14.28 -25.67
N LEU A 139 -20.37 -15.17 -25.02
CA LEU A 139 -18.99 -15.47 -25.41
C LEU A 139 -19.05 -16.45 -26.59
N LEU A 140 -18.66 -16.06 -27.82
CA LEU A 140 -18.98 -16.85 -29.03
C LEU A 140 -20.50 -17.15 -29.19
N GLY A 141 -21.39 -16.42 -28.50
CA GLY A 141 -22.84 -16.68 -28.47
C GLY A 141 -23.40 -17.42 -27.24
N ILE A 142 -22.65 -17.59 -26.14
CA ILE A 142 -23.17 -18.28 -24.94
C ILE A 142 -23.72 -17.28 -23.88
N GLY A 143 -25.02 -17.37 -23.59
CA GLY A 143 -25.59 -17.01 -22.28
C GLY A 143 -26.33 -15.69 -22.11
N GLY A 144 -26.54 -14.87 -23.16
CA GLY A 144 -27.36 -13.65 -23.05
C GLY A 144 -26.68 -12.45 -22.35
N TYR A 145 -25.37 -12.54 -22.05
CA TYR A 145 -24.61 -11.47 -21.39
C TYR A 145 -24.24 -10.36 -22.36
N ALA A 146 -24.23 -9.12 -21.85
CA ALA A 146 -23.75 -7.94 -22.56
C ALA A 146 -22.21 -7.85 -22.55
N TRP A 147 -21.60 -7.43 -23.67
CA TRP A 147 -20.14 -7.41 -23.85
C TRP A 147 -19.59 -6.08 -24.37
N GLY A 148 -20.41 -5.04 -24.49
CA GLY A 148 -20.02 -3.72 -24.97
C GLY A 148 -20.82 -2.60 -24.31
N ALA A 149 -21.29 -1.67 -25.14
CA ALA A 149 -21.99 -0.45 -24.73
C ALA A 149 -23.53 -0.60 -24.73
N GLU A 150 -24.05 -1.81 -24.52
CA GLU A 150 -25.49 -2.06 -24.51
C GLU A 150 -26.19 -1.29 -23.37
N ARG A 151 -27.28 -0.59 -23.70
CA ARG A 151 -28.02 0.27 -22.76
C ARG A 151 -29.52 0.08 -22.89
N ALA A 152 -30.22 0.31 -21.79
CA ALA A 152 -31.68 0.29 -21.75
C ALA A 152 -32.16 1.46 -20.88
N ASP A 153 -33.07 2.25 -21.44
CA ASP A 153 -33.64 3.44 -20.83
C ASP A 153 -35.12 3.17 -20.51
N LEU A 154 -35.54 3.49 -19.29
CA LEU A 154 -36.91 3.35 -18.84
C LEU A 154 -37.46 4.72 -18.42
N ALA A 155 -38.66 5.05 -18.90
CA ALA A 155 -39.40 6.19 -18.38
C ALA A 155 -39.99 5.85 -17.02
N ARG A 156 -40.56 4.65 -16.85
CA ARG A 156 -41.28 4.31 -15.62
C ARG A 156 -40.95 2.88 -15.18
N PHE A 157 -40.67 2.73 -13.89
CA PHE A 157 -40.56 1.43 -13.23
C PHE A 157 -41.00 1.57 -11.78
N ASP A 158 -42.31 1.47 -11.56
CA ASP A 158 -42.90 1.55 -10.22
C ASP A 158 -43.22 0.14 -9.73
N VAL A 159 -42.71 -0.20 -8.55
CA VAL A 159 -43.01 -1.47 -7.88
C VAL A 159 -43.63 -1.19 -6.50
N PRO A 160 -44.50 -2.06 -5.98
CA PRO A 160 -44.96 -1.99 -4.60
C PRO A 160 -43.80 -1.98 -3.60
N LYS A 161 -43.95 -1.27 -2.47
CA LYS A 161 -42.89 -1.13 -1.45
C LYS A 161 -42.18 -2.43 -1.04
N PRO A 162 -42.86 -3.59 -0.85
CA PRO A 162 -42.18 -4.83 -0.50
C PRO A 162 -41.25 -5.39 -1.58
N LEU A 163 -41.39 -4.93 -2.82
CA LEU A 163 -40.60 -5.35 -3.98
C LEU A 163 -39.48 -4.36 -4.32
N GLU A 164 -39.37 -3.23 -3.60
CA GLU A 164 -38.23 -2.33 -3.74
C GLU A 164 -36.94 -3.07 -3.37
N GLY A 165 -35.90 -2.93 -4.21
CA GLY A 165 -34.63 -3.63 -4.09
C GLY A 165 -34.59 -5.05 -4.69
N GLU A 166 -35.73 -5.60 -5.11
CA GLU A 166 -35.74 -6.89 -5.83
C GLU A 166 -35.17 -6.74 -7.25
N ARG A 167 -34.48 -7.78 -7.73
CA ARG A 167 -33.88 -7.83 -9.06
C ARG A 167 -34.82 -8.46 -10.06
N PHE A 168 -35.13 -7.72 -11.11
CA PHE A 168 -35.85 -8.19 -12.29
C PHE A 168 -34.88 -8.34 -13.46
N GLU A 169 -35.10 -9.34 -14.30
CA GLU A 169 -34.35 -9.51 -15.55
C GLU A 169 -35.21 -9.10 -16.74
N LEU A 170 -34.71 -8.13 -17.51
CA LEU A 170 -35.28 -7.63 -18.75
C LEU A 170 -34.48 -8.19 -19.92
N VAL A 171 -35.13 -8.93 -20.83
CA VAL A 171 -34.50 -9.54 -21.99
C VAL A 171 -35.09 -8.95 -23.27
N LEU A 172 -34.25 -8.43 -24.16
CA LEU A 172 -34.70 -7.93 -25.46
C LEU A 172 -35.11 -9.10 -26.37
N LEU A 173 -36.27 -9.02 -27.00
CA LEU A 173 -36.79 -9.97 -28.00
C LEU A 173 -36.83 -9.33 -29.39
N ASP A 174 -37.05 -10.14 -30.42
CA ASP A 174 -37.24 -9.65 -31.78
C ASP A 174 -38.52 -8.81 -31.93
N GLY A 175 -38.45 -7.82 -32.83
CA GLY A 175 -39.58 -6.95 -33.18
C GLY A 175 -39.89 -5.87 -32.14
N GLY A 176 -38.87 -5.39 -31.40
CA GLY A 176 -39.05 -4.30 -30.42
C GLY A 176 -39.84 -4.69 -29.17
N ARG A 177 -39.89 -5.99 -28.87
CA ARG A 177 -40.53 -6.53 -27.66
C ARG A 177 -39.48 -6.84 -26.61
N TYR A 178 -39.90 -6.88 -25.35
CA TYR A 178 -39.05 -7.29 -24.24
C TYR A 178 -39.77 -8.33 -23.38
N ARG A 179 -38.99 -9.12 -22.64
CA ARG A 179 -39.48 -10.07 -21.64
C ARG A 179 -38.98 -9.66 -20.27
N LEU A 180 -39.89 -9.47 -19.33
CA LEU A 180 -39.57 -9.21 -17.93
C LEU A 180 -39.78 -10.47 -17.10
N THR A 181 -38.81 -10.79 -16.25
CA THR A 181 -38.83 -11.93 -15.32
C THR A 181 -38.33 -11.49 -13.95
N GLY A 182 -38.79 -12.12 -12.88
CA GLY A 182 -38.42 -11.77 -11.51
C GLY A 182 -39.10 -12.71 -10.50
N GLY A 183 -38.57 -12.79 -9.28
CA GLY A 183 -39.11 -13.68 -8.24
C GLY A 183 -40.53 -13.32 -7.82
N ALA A 184 -40.88 -12.04 -7.88
CA ALA A 184 -42.23 -11.53 -7.63
C ALA A 184 -43.26 -11.80 -8.75
N LEU A 185 -42.81 -12.18 -9.96
CA LEU A 185 -43.68 -12.47 -11.09
C LEU A 185 -44.01 -13.97 -11.14
N SER A 186 -45.30 -14.31 -11.25
CA SER A 186 -45.74 -15.71 -11.36
C SER A 186 -45.37 -16.36 -12.70
N ALA A 187 -45.23 -15.57 -13.76
CA ALA A 187 -44.79 -16.00 -15.08
C ALA A 187 -44.02 -14.85 -15.79
N PRO A 188 -43.16 -15.17 -16.78
CA PRO A 188 -42.55 -14.17 -17.64
C PRO A 188 -43.60 -13.32 -18.37
N VAL A 189 -43.47 -12.00 -18.32
CA VAL A 189 -44.38 -11.07 -19.00
C VAL A 189 -43.67 -10.46 -20.20
N THR A 190 -44.35 -10.39 -21.35
CA THR A 190 -43.83 -9.75 -22.56
C THR A 190 -44.48 -8.39 -22.79
N GLY A 191 -43.68 -7.35 -22.92
CA GLY A 191 -44.12 -5.99 -23.24
C GLY A 191 -43.54 -5.48 -24.55
N THR A 192 -43.97 -4.30 -24.99
CA THR A 192 -43.47 -3.63 -26.20
C THR A 192 -42.77 -2.33 -25.84
N ILE A 193 -41.62 -2.04 -26.45
CA ILE A 193 -40.89 -0.78 -26.23
C ILE A 193 -41.79 0.41 -26.64
N GLY A 194 -41.84 1.43 -25.79
CA GLY A 194 -42.65 2.65 -25.98
C GLY A 194 -44.13 2.51 -25.62
N ARG A 195 -44.56 1.37 -25.07
CA ARG A 195 -45.92 1.19 -24.52
C ARG A 195 -45.86 0.92 -23.02
N PRO A 196 -46.58 1.70 -22.19
CA PRO A 196 -46.63 1.46 -20.76
C PRO A 196 -47.43 0.19 -20.47
N GLU A 197 -46.82 -0.74 -19.74
CA GLU A 197 -47.42 -2.01 -19.33
C GLU A 197 -47.67 -2.01 -17.81
N THR A 198 -48.81 -2.52 -17.39
CA THR A 198 -49.15 -2.68 -15.96
C THR A 198 -49.38 -4.15 -15.66
N ILE A 199 -48.55 -4.69 -14.76
CA ILE A 199 -48.48 -6.11 -14.47
C ILE A 199 -49.01 -6.36 -13.05
N PRO A 200 -50.12 -7.09 -12.87
CA PRO A 200 -50.63 -7.41 -11.54
C PRO A 200 -49.69 -8.38 -10.82
N THR A 201 -49.34 -8.10 -9.56
CA THR A 201 -48.60 -9.02 -8.69
C THR A 201 -49.32 -9.21 -7.37
N ARG A 202 -48.89 -10.20 -6.58
CA ARG A 202 -49.45 -10.49 -5.25
C ARG A 202 -49.35 -9.34 -4.25
N TYR A 203 -48.47 -8.36 -4.48
CA TYR A 203 -48.25 -7.22 -3.61
C TYR A 203 -48.76 -5.88 -4.18
N GLY A 204 -49.37 -5.91 -5.37
CA GLY A 204 -49.82 -4.72 -6.11
C GLY A 204 -49.31 -4.70 -7.56
N PRO A 205 -49.80 -3.78 -8.41
CA PRO A 205 -49.37 -3.70 -9.79
C PRO A 205 -47.94 -3.14 -9.92
N ILE A 206 -47.17 -3.70 -10.85
CA ILE A 206 -45.90 -3.14 -11.32
C ILE A 206 -46.18 -2.36 -12.62
N ALA A 207 -45.75 -1.11 -12.70
CA ALA A 207 -45.87 -0.30 -13.92
C ALA A 207 -44.50 -0.14 -14.58
N VAL A 208 -44.38 -0.56 -15.84
CA VAL A 208 -43.13 -0.52 -16.61
C VAL A 208 -43.35 0.23 -17.92
N ASP A 209 -42.49 1.18 -18.21
CA ASP A 209 -42.44 1.90 -19.47
C ASP A 209 -40.99 2.00 -19.94
N VAL A 210 -40.66 1.20 -20.96
CA VAL A 210 -39.33 1.13 -21.56
C VAL A 210 -39.30 2.07 -22.76
N THR A 211 -38.44 3.10 -22.73
CA THR A 211 -38.37 4.09 -23.81
C THR A 211 -37.49 3.61 -24.96
N ARG A 212 -36.34 3.02 -24.64
CA ARG A 212 -35.36 2.58 -25.63
C ARG A 212 -34.50 1.45 -25.09
N ILE A 213 -34.15 0.49 -25.95
CA ILE A 213 -33.13 -0.52 -25.66
C ILE A 213 -32.17 -0.55 -26.85
N ASP A 214 -30.93 -0.17 -26.61
CA ASP A 214 -29.83 -0.21 -27.56
C ASP A 214 -29.02 -1.49 -27.31
N ALA A 215 -29.53 -2.62 -27.82
CA ALA A 215 -28.90 -3.94 -27.71
C ALA A 215 -29.34 -4.89 -28.83
N HIS A 216 -28.62 -6.00 -28.99
CA HIS A 216 -29.10 -7.10 -29.84
C HIS A 216 -30.14 -7.97 -29.10
N PRO A 217 -31.10 -8.58 -29.83
CA PRO A 217 -32.03 -9.55 -29.25
C PRO A 217 -31.32 -10.65 -28.47
N GLY A 218 -31.86 -11.00 -27.30
CA GLY A 218 -31.28 -11.96 -26.37
C GLY A 218 -30.40 -11.35 -25.26
N THR A 219 -30.04 -10.06 -25.35
CA THR A 219 -29.29 -9.36 -24.30
C THR A 219 -30.14 -9.20 -23.05
N ARG A 220 -29.56 -9.52 -21.89
CA ARG A 220 -30.21 -9.42 -20.58
C ARG A 220 -29.76 -8.17 -19.83
N PHE A 221 -30.69 -7.51 -19.16
CA PHE A 221 -30.48 -6.38 -18.28
C PHE A 221 -31.02 -6.71 -16.89
N THR A 222 -30.32 -6.26 -15.87
CA THR A 222 -30.79 -6.29 -14.48
C THR A 222 -31.49 -4.97 -14.20
N LEU A 223 -32.75 -5.04 -13.77
CA LEU A 223 -33.60 -3.93 -13.43
C LEU A 223 -33.90 -3.99 -11.93
N VAL A 224 -33.64 -2.89 -11.22
CA VAL A 224 -33.88 -2.77 -9.79
C VAL A 224 -34.57 -1.44 -9.52
N ARG A 225 -35.65 -1.48 -8.75
CA ARG A 225 -36.27 -0.27 -8.18
C ARG A 225 -35.74 -0.09 -6.76
N GLU A 226 -34.72 0.72 -6.61
CA GLU A 226 -34.18 1.11 -5.30
C GLU A 226 -35.23 1.91 -4.51
N SER A 227 -35.16 1.89 -3.19
CA SER A 227 -36.06 2.72 -2.38
C SER A 227 -35.73 4.19 -2.56
N ARG A 228 -36.74 5.03 -2.79
CA ARG A 228 -36.53 6.48 -3.01
C ARG A 228 -35.75 7.13 -1.87
N ALA A 229 -36.09 6.80 -0.62
CA ALA A 229 -35.37 7.31 0.55
C ALA A 229 -33.92 6.81 0.59
N GLY A 230 -33.70 5.53 0.26
CA GLY A 230 -32.37 4.93 0.16
C GLY A 230 -31.49 5.61 -0.88
N THR A 231 -32.04 5.91 -2.06
CA THR A 231 -31.33 6.62 -3.13
C THR A 231 -30.95 8.05 -2.73
N ILE A 232 -31.86 8.79 -2.07
CA ILE A 232 -31.57 10.14 -1.55
C ILE A 232 -30.44 10.09 -0.52
N ASP A 233 -30.49 9.16 0.43
CA ASP A 233 -29.44 9.03 1.45
C ASP A 233 -28.12 8.48 0.88
N ALA A 234 -28.16 7.69 -0.20
CA ALA A 234 -26.96 7.27 -0.93
C ALA A 234 -26.30 8.44 -1.67
N LEU A 235 -27.07 9.25 -2.40
CA LEU A 235 -26.55 10.44 -3.08
C LEU A 235 -26.02 11.47 -2.09
N ARG A 236 -26.72 11.73 -0.98
CA ARG A 236 -26.26 12.65 0.07
C ARG A 236 -24.93 12.23 0.70
N ARG A 237 -24.74 10.92 0.94
CA ARG A 237 -23.48 10.39 1.47
C ARG A 237 -22.35 10.36 0.46
N GLY A 238 -22.67 10.23 -0.83
CA GLY A 238 -21.70 10.24 -1.92
C GLY A 238 -21.26 11.64 -2.35
N LEU A 239 -22.05 12.67 -2.04
CA LEU A 239 -21.79 14.06 -2.35
C LEU A 239 -20.89 14.69 -1.28
N ASP A 240 -19.64 14.97 -1.64
CA ASP A 240 -18.66 15.67 -0.81
C ASP A 240 -18.68 17.16 -1.18
N VAL A 241 -19.04 18.04 -0.24
CA VAL A 241 -19.17 19.48 -0.49
C VAL A 241 -18.31 20.25 0.49
N GLN A 242 -17.35 21.01 -0.04
CA GLN A 242 -16.38 21.73 0.76
C GLN A 242 -16.07 23.09 0.16
N GLU A 243 -15.69 24.06 0.98
CA GLU A 243 -15.15 25.32 0.50
C GLU A 243 -13.70 25.11 0.05
N LYS A 244 -13.34 25.56 -1.16
CA LYS A 244 -12.00 25.32 -1.75
C LYS A 244 -10.88 25.93 -0.91
N ILE A 245 -11.13 27.15 -0.43
CA ILE A 245 -10.27 27.90 0.48
C ILE A 245 -11.20 28.57 1.49
N LYS A 246 -10.86 28.59 2.77
CA LYS A 246 -11.69 29.23 3.79
C LYS A 246 -11.93 30.71 3.44
N GLN A 247 -13.18 31.16 3.50
CA GLN A 247 -13.58 32.55 3.19
C GLN A 247 -13.33 32.97 1.72
N SER A 248 -13.31 32.01 0.79
CA SER A 248 -13.20 32.30 -0.64
C SER A 248 -14.52 32.55 -1.33
N GLY A 249 -15.65 32.16 -0.72
CA GLY A 249 -16.93 32.18 -1.40
C GLY A 249 -17.09 31.08 -2.46
N VAL A 250 -16.10 30.18 -2.60
CA VAL A 250 -16.08 29.15 -3.65
C VAL A 250 -16.28 27.77 -3.05
N ILE A 251 -17.42 27.18 -3.40
CA ILE A 251 -17.83 25.83 -2.98
C ILE A 251 -17.48 24.85 -4.11
N VAL A 252 -16.83 23.76 -3.75
CA VAL A 252 -16.58 22.62 -4.63
C VAL A 252 -17.41 21.45 -4.14
N ALA A 253 -18.21 20.88 -5.03
CA ALA A 253 -18.93 19.64 -4.78
C ALA A 253 -18.41 18.53 -5.69
N THR A 254 -18.21 17.36 -5.10
CA THR A 254 -17.61 16.19 -5.73
C THR A 254 -18.53 15.00 -5.58
N LEU A 255 -18.76 14.28 -6.68
CA LEU A 255 -19.53 13.04 -6.68
C LEU A 255 -18.75 11.93 -7.37
N ARG A 256 -18.70 10.75 -6.75
CA ARG A 256 -18.01 9.56 -7.29
C ARG A 256 -19.01 8.46 -7.67
N GLY A 257 -18.85 7.90 -8.86
CA GLY A 257 -19.73 6.86 -9.39
C GLY A 257 -19.03 5.88 -10.35
N ALA A 258 -19.68 4.76 -10.63
CA ALA A 258 -19.18 3.78 -11.60
C ALA A 258 -19.43 4.21 -13.06
N ASP A 259 -20.50 4.95 -13.29
CA ASP A 259 -20.84 5.53 -14.59
C ASP A 259 -20.50 7.04 -14.59
N PRO A 260 -19.55 7.49 -15.43
CA PRO A 260 -19.16 8.90 -15.49
C PRO A 260 -20.29 9.81 -15.97
N GLN A 261 -21.15 9.35 -16.88
CA GLN A 261 -22.27 10.15 -17.39
C GLN A 261 -23.35 10.32 -16.32
N HIS A 262 -23.64 9.24 -15.59
CA HIS A 262 -24.63 9.30 -14.51
C HIS A 262 -24.17 10.19 -13.36
N ALA A 263 -22.90 10.09 -12.94
CA ALA A 263 -22.34 10.94 -11.88
C ALA A 263 -22.34 12.42 -12.28
N GLN A 264 -21.97 12.72 -13.53
CA GLN A 264 -22.02 14.08 -14.06
C GLN A 264 -23.45 14.63 -14.09
N ALA A 265 -24.42 13.86 -14.59
CA ALA A 265 -25.82 14.27 -14.65
C ALA A 265 -26.40 14.51 -13.25
N GLN A 266 -26.11 13.63 -12.29
CA GLN A 266 -26.53 13.79 -10.89
C GLN A 266 -25.99 15.08 -10.28
N LEU A 267 -24.69 15.33 -10.43
CA LEU A 267 -24.07 16.53 -9.89
C LEU A 267 -24.61 17.81 -10.56
N GLN A 268 -24.83 17.77 -11.88
CA GLN A 268 -25.43 18.87 -12.64
C GLN A 268 -26.87 19.16 -12.17
N ALA A 269 -27.68 18.13 -11.93
CA ALA A 269 -29.04 18.28 -11.44
C ALA A 269 -29.06 18.88 -10.03
N VAL A 270 -28.20 18.40 -9.12
CA VAL A 270 -28.08 18.98 -7.76
C VAL A 270 -27.75 20.47 -7.84
N ALA A 271 -26.76 20.85 -8.64
CA ALA A 271 -26.34 22.24 -8.75
C ALA A 271 -27.39 23.15 -9.40
N SER A 272 -28.05 22.69 -10.46
CA SER A 272 -29.08 23.47 -11.14
C SER A 272 -30.30 23.70 -10.24
N HIS A 273 -30.71 22.70 -9.47
CA HIS A 273 -31.77 22.85 -8.46
C HIS A 273 -31.36 23.76 -7.31
N TYR A 274 -30.10 23.69 -6.85
CA TYR A 274 -29.61 24.61 -5.83
C TYR A 274 -29.66 26.07 -6.30
N VAL A 275 -29.11 26.38 -7.48
CA VAL A 275 -29.13 27.74 -8.05
C VAL A 275 -30.56 28.22 -8.26
N ARG A 276 -31.45 27.36 -8.79
CA ARG A 276 -32.87 27.69 -8.99
C ARG A 276 -33.57 27.98 -7.67
N GLN A 277 -33.41 27.11 -6.67
CA GLN A 277 -33.99 27.29 -5.34
C GLN A 277 -33.49 28.57 -4.67
N HIS A 278 -32.21 28.91 -4.84
CA HIS A 278 -31.62 30.13 -4.29
C HIS A 278 -32.19 31.39 -4.96
N ILE A 279 -32.32 31.40 -6.29
CA ILE A 279 -32.94 32.52 -7.03
C ILE A 279 -34.41 32.68 -6.64
N GLU A 280 -35.17 31.58 -6.56
CA GLU A 280 -36.59 31.60 -6.18
C GLU A 280 -36.78 32.13 -4.76
N ARG A 281 -35.96 31.68 -3.80
CA ARG A 281 -35.99 32.19 -2.42
C ARG A 281 -35.67 33.67 -2.37
N LYS A 282 -34.57 34.11 -3.01
CA LYS A 282 -34.17 35.53 -3.01
C LYS A 282 -35.21 36.44 -3.67
N SER A 283 -35.85 35.96 -4.74
CA SER A 283 -36.96 36.66 -5.40
C SER A 283 -38.19 36.75 -4.50
N ALA A 284 -38.53 35.69 -3.77
CA ALA A 284 -39.63 35.68 -2.80
C ALA A 284 -39.38 36.65 -1.63
N ASP A 285 -38.16 36.65 -1.08
CA ASP A 285 -37.76 37.55 0.01
C ASP A 285 -37.82 39.03 -0.46
N ALA A 286 -37.30 39.33 -1.66
CA ALA A 286 -37.39 40.66 -2.26
C ALA A 286 -38.84 41.08 -2.52
N ALA A 287 -39.70 40.17 -2.99
CA ALA A 287 -41.11 40.45 -3.22
C ALA A 287 -41.87 40.78 -1.92
N GLN A 288 -41.55 40.12 -0.81
CA GLN A 288 -42.13 40.40 0.50
C GLN A 288 -41.69 41.77 1.03
N SER A 289 -40.39 42.08 0.94
CA SER A 289 -39.86 43.39 1.34
C SER A 289 -40.44 44.53 0.50
N LEU A 290 -40.58 44.33 -0.82
CA LEU A 290 -41.27 45.27 -1.71
C LEU A 290 -42.72 45.51 -1.32
N ALA A 291 -43.45 44.45 -0.98
CA ALA A 291 -44.84 44.58 -0.57
C ALA A 291 -44.97 45.44 0.70
N PHE A 292 -44.06 45.27 1.66
CA PHE A 292 -43.99 46.11 2.84
C PHE A 292 -43.68 47.57 2.49
N LEU A 293 -42.65 47.84 1.69
CA LEU A 293 -42.29 49.21 1.29
C LEU A 293 -43.40 49.89 0.49
N ASN A 294 -44.03 49.20 -0.46
CA ASN A 294 -45.13 49.74 -1.25
C ASN A 294 -46.37 50.07 -0.42
N ALA A 295 -46.56 49.41 0.73
CA ALA A 295 -47.62 49.76 1.67
C ALA A 295 -47.28 51.02 2.50
N GLN A 296 -45.99 51.26 2.79
CA GLN A 296 -45.53 52.40 3.61
C GLN A 296 -45.27 53.67 2.79
N LEU A 297 -44.83 53.56 1.54
CA LEU A 297 -44.51 54.70 0.68
C LEU A 297 -45.69 55.69 0.52
N PRO A 298 -46.96 55.28 0.35
CA PRO A 298 -48.08 56.20 0.31
C PRO A 298 -48.29 56.97 1.62
N VAL A 299 -48.02 56.33 2.76
CA VAL A 299 -48.15 56.94 4.10
C VAL A 299 -47.10 58.03 4.26
N LEU A 300 -45.84 57.72 3.94
CA LEU A 300 -44.74 58.70 3.98
C LEU A 300 -44.92 59.83 2.97
N LYS A 301 -45.39 59.52 1.77
CA LYS A 301 -45.72 60.55 0.76
C LYS A 301 -46.79 61.51 1.28
N LYS A 302 -47.81 61.00 1.97
CA LYS A 302 -48.84 61.84 2.58
C LYS A 302 -48.27 62.71 3.71
N GLN A 303 -47.40 62.15 4.56
CA GLN A 303 -46.71 62.91 5.61
C GLN A 303 -45.88 64.04 5.04
N LEU A 304 -45.10 63.77 3.98
CA LEU A 304 -44.35 64.78 3.25
C LEU A 304 -45.25 65.88 2.68
N GLN A 305 -46.36 65.51 2.02
CA GLN A 305 -47.32 66.48 1.48
C GLN A 305 -47.95 67.34 2.58
N ASP A 306 -48.30 66.74 3.72
CA ASP A 306 -48.85 67.47 4.87
C ASP A 306 -47.79 68.42 5.47
N ALA A 307 -46.52 68.02 5.51
CA ALA A 307 -45.41 68.87 5.97
C ALA A 307 -45.14 70.03 4.99
N GLU A 308 -45.09 69.76 3.68
CA GLU A 308 -44.95 70.75 2.62
C GLU A 308 -46.10 71.76 2.63
N GLN A 309 -47.34 71.30 2.85
CA GLN A 309 -48.50 72.16 2.95
C GLN A 309 -48.41 73.08 4.17
N ARG A 310 -48.08 72.55 5.36
CA ARG A 310 -47.88 73.37 6.57
C ARG A 310 -46.79 74.43 6.38
N TYR A 311 -45.70 74.08 5.70
CA TYR A 311 -44.63 75.02 5.38
C TYR A 311 -45.10 76.08 4.37
N THR A 312 -45.85 75.68 3.35
CA THR A 312 -46.40 76.59 2.33
C THR A 312 -47.43 77.56 2.91
N ASP A 313 -48.32 77.08 3.77
CA ASP A 313 -49.32 77.90 4.48
C ASP A 313 -48.64 78.94 5.38
N MET A 314 -47.59 78.55 6.10
CA MET A 314 -46.77 79.46 6.89
C MET A 314 -46.08 80.51 6.02
N ARG A 315 -45.50 80.10 4.87
CA ARG A 315 -44.83 81.00 3.93
C ARG A 315 -45.81 82.00 3.29
N ASN A 316 -47.03 81.58 3.00
CA ASN A 316 -48.08 82.44 2.44
C ASN A 316 -48.61 83.45 3.47
N ALA A 317 -48.75 83.05 4.74
CA ALA A 317 -49.24 83.92 5.81
C ALA A 317 -48.24 85.01 6.23
N ASN A 318 -46.93 84.70 6.21
CA ASN A 318 -45.90 85.55 6.82
C ASN A 318 -44.86 86.09 5.82
N GLY A 319 -44.97 85.76 4.53
CA GLY A 319 -43.99 86.12 3.50
C GLY A 319 -42.78 85.18 3.43
N ALA A 320 -41.92 85.36 2.43
CA ALA A 320 -40.70 84.58 2.29
C ALA A 320 -39.67 84.99 3.37
N ILE A 321 -39.41 84.09 4.32
CA ILE A 321 -38.40 84.26 5.36
C ILE A 321 -37.06 83.82 4.77
N ASP A 322 -36.12 84.74 4.61
CA ASP A 322 -34.74 84.40 4.24
C ASP A 322 -33.99 83.97 5.51
N LEU A 323 -33.36 82.80 5.45
CA LEU A 323 -32.59 82.25 6.55
C LEU A 323 -31.11 82.52 6.29
N ASP A 324 -30.41 82.96 7.32
CA ASP A 324 -28.97 83.16 7.30
C ASP A 324 -28.26 81.84 6.95
N GLU A 325 -27.11 81.90 6.27
CA GLU A 325 -26.34 80.69 5.91
C GLU A 325 -25.95 79.84 7.13
N GLU A 326 -25.76 80.45 8.30
CA GLU A 326 -25.52 79.75 9.56
C GLU A 326 -26.75 78.91 9.98
N ALA A 327 -27.97 79.45 9.86
CA ALA A 327 -29.20 78.74 10.17
C ALA A 327 -29.48 77.60 9.18
N LYS A 328 -29.16 77.77 7.89
CA LYS A 328 -29.26 76.71 6.87
C LYS A 328 -28.32 75.54 7.14
N LEU A 329 -27.05 75.83 7.47
CA LEU A 329 -26.06 74.81 7.80
C LEU A 329 -26.48 74.01 9.06
N MET A 330 -26.97 74.72 10.09
CA MET A 330 -27.47 74.09 11.32
C MET A 330 -28.69 73.21 11.08
N LEU A 331 -29.63 73.68 10.25
CA LEU A 331 -30.79 72.88 9.86
C LEU A 331 -30.39 71.63 9.08
N GLN A 332 -29.40 71.72 8.19
CA GLN A 332 -28.88 70.56 7.48
C GLN A 332 -28.25 69.55 8.45
N GLN A 333 -27.41 70.00 9.39
CA GLN A 333 -26.83 69.12 10.41
C GLN A 333 -27.89 68.47 11.30
N SER A 334 -28.94 69.22 11.67
CA SER A 334 -30.06 68.70 12.46
C SER A 334 -30.88 67.67 11.68
N ALA A 335 -31.16 67.94 10.40
CA ALA A 335 -31.84 67.00 9.52
C ALA A 335 -31.05 65.70 9.39
N ASP A 336 -29.74 65.79 9.10
CA ASP A 336 -28.87 64.63 8.99
C ASP A 336 -28.82 63.84 10.31
N ALA A 337 -28.72 64.51 11.45
CA ALA A 337 -28.75 63.87 12.77
C ALA A 337 -30.11 63.21 13.06
N LYS A 338 -31.23 63.82 12.64
CA LYS A 338 -32.59 63.28 12.81
C LYS A 338 -32.86 62.08 11.93
N THR A 339 -32.45 62.14 10.68
CA THR A 339 -32.53 61.01 9.75
C THR A 339 -31.70 59.84 10.28
N ARG A 340 -30.43 60.06 10.67
CA ARG A 340 -29.59 59.00 11.28
C ARG A 340 -30.17 58.43 12.57
N ARG A 341 -30.77 59.26 13.41
CA ARG A 341 -31.40 58.80 14.66
C ARG A 341 -32.58 57.89 14.35
N LEU A 342 -33.46 58.29 13.44
CA LEU A 342 -34.60 57.48 13.00
C LEU A 342 -34.14 56.16 12.36
N GLU A 343 -33.07 56.17 11.57
CA GLU A 343 -32.46 54.96 11.00
C GLU A 343 -31.94 54.01 12.09
N LEU A 344 -31.21 54.54 13.08
CA LEU A 344 -30.71 53.73 14.19
C LEU A 344 -31.85 53.21 15.07
N GLU A 345 -32.93 53.97 15.27
CA GLU A 345 -34.13 53.52 15.97
C GLU A 345 -34.81 52.36 15.22
N GLN A 346 -34.97 52.45 13.91
CA GLN A 346 -35.48 51.33 13.11
C GLN A 346 -34.58 50.10 13.18
N LYS A 347 -33.25 50.29 13.14
CA LYS A 347 -32.26 49.21 13.30
C LYS A 347 -32.35 48.57 14.68
N ARG A 348 -32.54 49.36 15.73
CA ARG A 348 -32.77 48.90 17.10
C ARG A 348 -34.03 48.05 17.18
N ASP A 349 -35.14 48.54 16.63
CA ASP A 349 -36.42 47.84 16.67
C ASP A 349 -36.35 46.49 15.95
N ALA A 350 -35.71 46.45 14.78
CA ALA A 350 -35.44 45.20 14.05
C ALA A 350 -34.57 44.22 14.85
N MET A 351 -33.54 44.71 15.54
CA MET A 351 -32.66 43.90 16.38
C MET A 351 -33.32 43.42 17.68
N SER A 352 -34.24 44.21 18.25
CA SER A 352 -34.96 43.89 19.48
C SER A 352 -35.82 42.63 19.37
N ALA A 353 -36.24 42.28 18.16
CA ALA A 353 -36.94 41.03 17.87
C ALA A 353 -36.04 39.77 18.02
N ARG A 354 -34.71 39.93 18.01
CA ARG A 354 -33.74 38.82 18.01
C ARG A 354 -32.79 38.83 19.20
N PHE A 355 -32.49 40.00 19.77
CA PHE A 355 -31.50 40.18 20.82
C PHE A 355 -32.10 40.83 22.07
N ALA A 356 -31.65 40.38 23.24
CA ALA A 356 -32.01 40.99 24.51
C ALA A 356 -31.32 42.37 24.67
N PRO A 357 -31.88 43.29 25.46
CA PRO A 357 -31.32 44.64 25.67
C PRO A 357 -29.85 44.68 26.17
N GLY A 358 -29.36 43.60 26.78
CA GLY A 358 -27.98 43.50 27.29
C GLY A 358 -26.93 43.05 26.27
N HIS A 359 -27.28 42.80 25.00
CA HIS A 359 -26.30 42.39 23.98
C HIS A 359 -25.32 43.54 23.67
N PRO A 360 -24.00 43.27 23.51
CA PRO A 360 -23.01 44.33 23.23
C PRO A 360 -23.38 45.25 22.06
N ASP A 361 -23.93 44.68 20.98
CA ASP A 361 -24.38 45.47 19.82
C ASP A 361 -25.60 46.34 20.11
N MET A 362 -26.53 45.90 20.98
CA MET A 362 -27.69 46.70 21.40
C MET A 362 -27.23 47.90 22.25
N ILE A 363 -26.28 47.66 23.17
CA ILE A 363 -25.69 48.72 24.01
C ILE A 363 -24.95 49.75 23.14
N ALA A 364 -24.19 49.29 22.14
CA ALA A 364 -23.51 50.17 21.20
C ALA A 364 -24.50 51.01 20.38
N LEU A 365 -25.60 50.42 19.92
CA LEU A 365 -26.65 51.13 19.19
C LEU A 365 -27.35 52.18 20.07
N ASP A 366 -27.74 51.80 21.29
CA ASP A 366 -28.38 52.69 22.26
C ASP A 366 -27.47 53.88 22.60
N ALA A 367 -26.16 53.66 22.72
CA ALA A 367 -25.18 54.73 22.95
C ALA A 367 -25.07 55.70 21.76
N GLN A 368 -25.14 55.20 20.52
CA GLN A 368 -25.16 56.03 19.31
C GLN A 368 -26.45 56.86 19.24
N ILE A 369 -27.61 56.23 19.46
CA ILE A 369 -28.91 56.93 19.50
C ILE A 369 -28.90 58.02 20.58
N ALA A 370 -28.39 57.73 21.77
CA ALA A 370 -28.28 58.69 22.87
C ALA A 370 -27.34 59.86 22.54
N THR A 371 -26.32 59.65 21.70
CA THR A 371 -25.41 60.71 21.26
C THR A 371 -26.10 61.63 20.25
N LEU A 372 -26.75 61.08 19.23
CA LEU A 372 -27.54 61.87 18.26
C LEU A 372 -28.70 62.61 18.95
N ALA A 373 -29.35 62.00 19.94
CA ALA A 373 -30.39 62.66 20.73
C ALA A 373 -29.88 63.88 21.49
N ARG A 374 -28.66 63.83 22.05
CA ARG A 374 -28.02 64.97 22.71
C ARG A 374 -27.70 66.10 21.72
N GLU A 375 -27.23 65.75 20.51
CA GLU A 375 -27.00 66.72 19.44
C GLU A 375 -28.30 67.42 19.02
N GLN A 376 -29.39 66.69 18.84
CA GLN A 376 -30.71 67.27 18.54
C GLN A 376 -31.19 68.22 19.64
N GLN A 377 -31.04 67.84 20.91
CA GLN A 377 -31.44 68.69 22.03
C GLN A 377 -30.59 69.97 22.12
N SER A 378 -29.35 69.95 21.61
CA SER A 378 -28.52 71.15 21.50
C SER A 378 -29.03 72.09 20.41
N PHE A 379 -29.46 71.52 19.28
CA PHE A 379 -30.09 72.27 18.19
C PHE A 379 -31.43 72.89 18.63
N GLU A 380 -32.30 72.16 19.32
CA GLU A 380 -33.57 72.71 19.85
C GLU A 380 -33.35 73.92 20.75
N ARG A 381 -32.30 73.89 21.58
CA ARG A 381 -31.90 75.03 22.43
C ARG A 381 -31.42 76.22 21.63
N GLN A 382 -30.75 76.01 20.50
CA GLN A 382 -30.33 77.08 19.60
C GLN A 382 -31.50 77.64 18.78
N VAL A 383 -32.40 76.79 18.29
CA VAL A 383 -33.64 77.23 17.62
C VAL A 383 -34.48 78.08 18.56
N GLY A 384 -34.57 77.72 19.85
CA GLY A 384 -35.28 78.51 20.86
C GLY A 384 -34.75 79.94 21.09
N ARG A 385 -33.58 80.30 20.53
CA ARG A 385 -33.01 81.66 20.57
C ARG A 385 -33.42 82.53 19.38
N LEU A 386 -33.97 81.94 18.32
CA LEU A 386 -34.47 82.66 17.15
C LEU A 386 -35.83 83.31 17.48
N PRO A 387 -36.24 84.40 16.81
CA PRO A 387 -37.60 84.94 16.90
C PRO A 387 -38.66 83.89 16.53
N ASP A 388 -39.83 83.91 17.20
CA ASP A 388 -40.88 82.88 17.09
C ASP A 388 -41.27 82.51 15.65
N LEU A 389 -41.30 83.50 14.76
CA LEU A 389 -41.60 83.32 13.34
C LEU A 389 -40.53 82.48 12.60
N GLN A 390 -39.25 82.73 12.91
CA GLN A 390 -38.12 81.96 12.36
C GLN A 390 -38.03 80.57 12.99
N GLN A 391 -38.38 80.41 14.28
CA GLN A 391 -38.42 79.10 14.94
C GLN A 391 -39.39 78.14 14.23
N ASN A 392 -40.61 78.63 13.97
CA ASN A 392 -41.63 77.84 13.29
C ASN A 392 -41.23 77.49 11.86
N ALA A 393 -40.59 78.41 11.14
CA ALA A 393 -40.06 78.17 9.80
C ALA A 393 -38.98 77.08 9.78
N VAL A 394 -38.00 77.15 10.70
CA VAL A 394 -36.91 76.17 10.81
C VAL A 394 -37.46 74.78 11.17
N ARG A 395 -38.44 74.67 12.08
CA ARG A 395 -39.07 73.39 12.42
C ARG A 395 -39.81 72.75 11.25
N LEU A 396 -40.63 73.53 10.54
CA LEU A 396 -41.38 73.03 9.38
C LEU A 396 -40.45 72.66 8.22
N MET A 397 -39.39 73.45 8.00
CA MET A 397 -38.39 73.15 6.97
C MET A 397 -37.55 71.91 7.32
N LEU A 398 -37.27 71.68 8.60
CA LEU A 398 -36.64 70.44 9.09
C LEU A 398 -37.55 69.23 8.82
N ASP A 399 -38.85 69.33 9.11
CA ASP A 399 -39.80 68.24 8.88
C ASP A 399 -39.92 67.92 7.37
N VAL A 400 -40.06 68.93 6.52
CA VAL A 400 -40.07 68.74 5.05
C VAL A 400 -38.77 68.06 4.57
N LYS A 401 -37.61 68.49 5.08
CA LYS A 401 -36.33 67.91 4.69
C LYS A 401 -36.21 66.45 5.12
N VAL A 402 -36.50 66.13 6.39
CA VAL A 402 -36.44 64.77 6.91
C VAL A 402 -37.41 63.84 6.18
N ASP A 403 -38.64 64.28 5.94
CA ASP A 403 -39.64 63.48 5.23
C ASP A 403 -39.24 63.28 3.75
N THR A 404 -38.62 64.28 3.11
CA THR A 404 -38.08 64.18 1.75
C THR A 404 -36.95 63.16 1.68
N ASP A 405 -35.98 63.26 2.59
CA ASP A 405 -34.82 62.37 2.64
C ASP A 405 -35.25 60.92 2.91
N LEU A 406 -36.19 60.71 3.84
CA LEU A 406 -36.72 59.38 4.17
C LEU A 406 -37.56 58.80 3.02
N TYR A 407 -38.43 59.60 2.41
CA TYR A 407 -39.24 59.16 1.26
C TYR A 407 -38.36 58.78 0.06
N THR A 408 -37.38 59.62 -0.28
CA THR A 408 -36.46 59.36 -1.40
C THR A 408 -35.57 58.15 -1.13
N ALA A 409 -35.11 57.94 0.11
CA ALA A 409 -34.35 56.77 0.51
C ALA A 409 -35.16 55.47 0.37
N LEU A 410 -36.39 55.43 0.90
CA LEU A 410 -37.25 54.25 0.76
C LEU A 410 -37.71 54.01 -0.67
N LEU A 411 -37.96 55.06 -1.45
CA LEU A 411 -38.28 54.96 -2.87
C LEU A 411 -37.13 54.34 -3.65
N ALA A 412 -35.89 54.81 -3.41
CA ALA A 412 -34.69 54.25 -4.03
C ALA A 412 -34.52 52.76 -3.67
N ASN A 413 -34.74 52.40 -2.41
CA ASN A 413 -34.68 51.01 -1.95
C ASN A 413 -35.77 50.14 -2.62
N ALA A 414 -37.00 50.66 -2.74
CA ALA A 414 -38.07 49.97 -3.45
C ALA A 414 -37.73 49.75 -4.94
N GLN A 415 -37.20 50.76 -5.63
CA GLN A 415 -36.76 50.62 -7.03
C GLN A 415 -35.64 49.58 -7.18
N GLN A 416 -34.69 49.54 -6.23
CA GLN A 416 -33.62 48.56 -6.24
C GLN A 416 -34.12 47.12 -6.01
N LEU A 417 -35.02 46.92 -5.06
CA LEU A 417 -35.64 45.61 -4.85
C LEU A 417 -36.51 45.18 -6.02
N GLU A 418 -37.15 46.12 -6.72
CA GLU A 418 -37.90 45.86 -7.95
C GLU A 418 -36.98 45.35 -9.06
N LEU A 419 -35.77 45.92 -9.17
CA LEU A 419 -34.72 45.42 -10.06
C LEU A 419 -34.25 44.02 -9.65
N VAL A 420 -34.12 43.70 -8.35
CA VAL A 420 -33.76 42.34 -7.88
C VAL A 420 -34.90 41.33 -8.13
N LYS A 421 -36.15 41.76 -8.03
CA LYS A 421 -37.32 40.92 -8.36
C LYS A 421 -37.41 40.65 -9.87
N ALA A 422 -37.16 41.66 -10.69
CA ALA A 422 -37.19 41.56 -12.15
C ALA A 422 -35.94 40.86 -12.73
N GLY A 423 -34.77 41.18 -12.17
CA GLY A 423 -33.49 40.57 -12.47
C GLY A 423 -33.37 39.25 -11.74
N LYS A 424 -33.57 38.13 -12.43
CA LYS A 424 -33.30 36.77 -11.91
C LYS A 424 -31.80 36.50 -11.67
N THR A 425 -31.02 37.53 -11.37
CA THR A 425 -29.61 37.46 -11.02
C THR A 425 -29.49 36.94 -9.60
N GLY A 426 -29.05 35.69 -9.44
CA GLY A 426 -28.70 35.14 -8.15
C GLY A 426 -27.30 35.60 -7.72
N SER A 427 -27.09 35.79 -6.41
CA SER A 427 -25.75 35.94 -5.82
C SER A 427 -24.93 34.64 -5.86
N VAL A 428 -25.50 33.58 -6.44
CA VAL A 428 -24.85 32.30 -6.62
C VAL A 428 -24.71 32.06 -8.10
N ARG A 429 -23.48 31.81 -8.54
CA ARG A 429 -23.17 31.50 -9.93
C ARG A 429 -22.44 30.18 -10.03
N LEU A 430 -22.83 29.40 -11.04
CA LEU A 430 -22.07 28.23 -11.44
C LEU A 430 -20.80 28.68 -12.17
N VAL A 431 -19.63 28.43 -11.58
CA VAL A 431 -18.32 28.79 -12.15
C VAL A 431 -17.86 27.72 -13.12
N ASP A 432 -17.91 26.47 -12.67
CA ASP A 432 -17.49 25.32 -13.46
C ASP A 432 -18.62 24.29 -13.49
N THR A 433 -18.98 23.85 -14.69
CA THR A 433 -20.00 22.82 -14.91
C THR A 433 -19.35 21.44 -14.82
N PRO A 434 -20.03 20.43 -14.25
CA PRO A 434 -19.48 19.10 -14.16
C PRO A 434 -19.37 18.49 -15.56
N ILE A 435 -18.17 18.03 -15.90
CA ILE A 435 -17.88 17.27 -17.11
C ILE A 435 -17.82 15.77 -16.80
N ALA A 436 -18.12 14.94 -17.79
CA ALA A 436 -18.00 13.48 -17.63
C ALA A 436 -16.50 13.12 -17.68
N PRO A 437 -15.91 12.61 -16.59
CA PRO A 437 -14.48 12.30 -16.55
C PRO A 437 -14.14 11.12 -17.47
N GLU A 438 -13.05 11.25 -18.24
CA GLU A 438 -12.55 10.19 -19.12
C GLU A 438 -11.75 9.14 -18.34
N ASP A 439 -10.99 9.59 -17.32
CA ASP A 439 -10.12 8.74 -16.53
C ASP A 439 -10.71 8.37 -15.15
N PRO A 440 -10.54 7.10 -14.71
CA PRO A 440 -10.98 6.67 -13.39
C PRO A 440 -10.01 7.13 -12.29
N VAL A 441 -10.55 7.61 -11.17
CA VAL A 441 -9.77 8.01 -9.99
C VAL A 441 -9.40 6.81 -9.11
N ARG A 442 -10.21 5.74 -9.10
CA ARG A 442 -9.93 4.52 -8.34
C ARG A 442 -10.15 3.24 -9.15
N PRO A 443 -9.37 2.17 -8.87
CA PRO A 443 -8.19 2.14 -8.01
C PRO A 443 -6.98 2.84 -8.66
N ASN A 444 -6.16 3.51 -7.85
CA ASN A 444 -4.90 4.08 -8.34
C ASN A 444 -3.90 2.95 -8.56
N ARG A 445 -3.80 2.49 -9.82
CA ARG A 445 -3.04 1.30 -10.23
C ARG A 445 -1.61 1.25 -9.67
N PRO A 446 -0.77 2.30 -9.82
CA PRO A 446 0.59 2.28 -9.27
C PRO A 446 0.60 2.13 -7.74
N VAL A 447 -0.33 2.77 -7.03
CA VAL A 447 -0.40 2.68 -5.55
C VAL A 447 -0.76 1.27 -5.11
N VAL A 448 -1.75 0.63 -5.76
CA VAL A 448 -2.16 -0.74 -5.44
C VAL A 448 -1.05 -1.74 -5.72
N ILE A 449 -0.37 -1.62 -6.88
CA ILE A 449 0.74 -2.49 -7.25
C ILE A 449 1.92 -2.31 -6.29
N ALA A 450 2.27 -1.05 -5.94
CA ALA A 450 3.33 -0.76 -4.99
C ALA A 450 3.01 -1.31 -3.59
N ALA A 451 1.77 -1.15 -3.11
CA ALA A 451 1.33 -1.70 -1.83
C ALA A 451 1.38 -3.23 -1.81
N ALA A 452 0.94 -3.88 -2.90
CA ALA A 452 1.00 -5.34 -3.03
C ALA A 452 2.45 -5.87 -3.09
N ALA A 453 3.35 -5.15 -3.77
CA ALA A 453 4.76 -5.48 -3.81
C ALA A 453 5.43 -5.34 -2.43
N LEU A 454 5.15 -4.25 -1.70
CA LEU A 454 5.68 -4.04 -0.35
C LEU A 454 5.18 -5.11 0.63
N LEU A 455 3.88 -5.42 0.59
CA LEU A 455 3.29 -6.46 1.43
C LEU A 455 3.83 -7.85 1.06
N GLY A 456 4.02 -8.14 -0.23
CA GLY A 456 4.64 -9.36 -0.71
C GLY A 456 6.10 -9.52 -0.28
N PHE A 457 6.86 -8.41 -0.28
CA PHE A 457 8.23 -8.40 0.22
C PHE A 457 8.30 -8.69 1.72
N ALA A 458 7.47 -8.00 2.53
CA ALA A 458 7.42 -8.22 3.97
C ALA A 458 7.03 -9.67 4.31
N LEU A 459 6.01 -10.22 3.62
CA LEU A 459 5.60 -11.61 3.79
C LEU A 459 6.69 -12.60 3.34
N GLY A 460 7.38 -12.30 2.24
CA GLY A 460 8.49 -13.10 1.74
C GLY A 460 9.66 -13.17 2.74
N VAL A 461 10.01 -12.04 3.35
CA VAL A 461 11.03 -11.96 4.41
C VAL A 461 10.59 -12.77 5.63
N ALA A 462 9.37 -12.58 6.12
CA ALA A 462 8.85 -13.33 7.26
C ALA A 462 8.88 -14.84 7.01
N LEU A 463 8.44 -15.30 5.83
CA LEU A 463 8.46 -16.71 5.46
C LEU A 463 9.89 -17.26 5.32
N ALA A 464 10.85 -16.45 4.88
CA ALA A 464 12.26 -16.82 4.83
C ALA A 464 12.82 -17.11 6.24
N PHE A 465 12.53 -16.24 7.21
CA PHE A 465 12.93 -16.45 8.61
C PHE A 465 12.25 -17.65 9.25
N VAL A 466 10.93 -17.83 9.06
CA VAL A 466 10.21 -19.00 9.58
C VAL A 466 10.78 -20.30 9.01
N ARG A 467 11.09 -20.32 7.70
CA ARG A 467 11.71 -21.48 7.05
C ARG A 467 13.12 -21.75 7.57
N ASP A 468 13.90 -20.71 7.82
CA ASP A 468 15.25 -20.85 8.38
C ASP A 468 15.22 -21.34 9.82
N TYR A 469 14.30 -20.83 10.64
CA TYR A 469 14.08 -21.29 12.02
C TYR A 469 13.67 -22.77 12.09
N LEU A 470 12.78 -23.22 11.22
CA LEU A 470 12.29 -24.61 11.24
C LEU A 470 13.24 -25.63 10.57
N PHE A 471 14.07 -25.20 9.61
CA PHE A 471 14.87 -26.11 8.78
C PHE A 471 16.37 -25.76 8.71
N GLY A 472 16.86 -24.83 9.51
CA GLY A 472 18.26 -24.42 9.55
C GLY A 472 19.19 -25.51 10.08
N GLY A 473 20.29 -25.76 9.37
CA GLY A 473 21.40 -26.61 9.84
C GLY A 473 22.53 -25.78 10.46
N VAL A 474 23.46 -26.45 11.14
CA VAL A 474 24.59 -25.82 11.85
C VAL A 474 25.50 -25.05 10.89
N ARG A 475 25.83 -23.80 11.20
CA ARG A 475 26.73 -22.97 10.37
C ARG A 475 28.10 -22.69 10.99
N SER A 476 28.27 -22.90 12.30
CA SER A 476 29.51 -22.61 13.02
C SER A 476 29.91 -23.74 13.97
N ALA A 477 31.19 -23.80 14.35
CA ALA A 477 31.68 -24.76 15.33
C ALA A 477 31.08 -24.52 16.72
N ASP A 478 30.90 -23.25 17.12
CA ASP A 478 30.32 -22.88 18.42
C ASP A 478 28.87 -23.38 18.59
N GLU A 479 28.10 -23.45 17.50
CA GLU A 479 26.75 -24.03 17.47
C GLU A 479 26.74 -25.55 17.74
N ILE A 480 27.88 -26.23 17.62
CA ILE A 480 28.05 -27.67 17.95
C ILE A 480 28.61 -27.81 19.36
N GLU A 481 29.70 -27.11 19.66
CA GLU A 481 30.44 -27.25 20.93
C GLU A 481 29.57 -26.89 22.14
N ARG A 482 28.82 -25.77 22.07
CA ARG A 482 28.01 -25.29 23.20
C ARG A 482 26.87 -26.26 23.59
N PRO A 483 25.99 -26.71 22.67
CA PRO A 483 24.87 -27.57 23.04
C PRO A 483 25.25 -29.05 23.23
N LEU A 484 26.28 -29.56 22.55
CA LEU A 484 26.61 -30.99 22.56
C LEU A 484 27.84 -31.33 23.42
N GLY A 485 28.64 -30.34 23.82
CA GLY A 485 29.83 -30.56 24.67
C GLY A 485 30.91 -31.41 24.00
N ILE A 486 30.94 -31.48 22.67
CA ILE A 486 31.93 -32.21 21.87
C ILE A 486 32.81 -31.24 21.09
N ASP A 487 34.11 -31.52 21.03
CA ASP A 487 35.07 -30.65 20.36
C ASP A 487 34.96 -30.75 18.83
N VAL A 488 35.06 -29.60 18.15
CA VAL A 488 35.16 -29.54 16.69
C VAL A 488 36.63 -29.50 16.28
N TYR A 489 37.18 -30.62 15.81
CA TYR A 489 38.61 -30.73 15.50
C TYR A 489 39.05 -29.98 14.24
N ALA A 490 38.17 -29.83 13.28
CA ALA A 490 38.45 -29.05 12.08
C ALA A 490 37.17 -28.50 11.44
N THR A 491 37.32 -27.34 10.82
CA THR A 491 36.31 -26.73 9.97
C THR A 491 36.86 -26.69 8.55
N VAL A 492 36.25 -27.45 7.63
CA VAL A 492 36.69 -27.57 6.25
C VAL A 492 35.84 -26.66 5.36
N PRO A 493 36.41 -25.61 4.73
CA PRO A 493 35.67 -24.72 3.85
C PRO A 493 35.25 -25.42 2.54
N GLU A 494 34.18 -24.93 1.92
CA GLU A 494 33.77 -25.42 0.60
C GLU A 494 34.80 -25.03 -0.47
N SER A 495 35.42 -26.04 -1.11
CA SER A 495 36.42 -25.83 -2.16
C SER A 495 35.78 -25.66 -3.54
N THR A 496 36.22 -24.63 -4.28
CA THR A 496 35.91 -24.45 -5.70
C THR A 496 36.71 -25.40 -6.60
N GLY A 497 37.92 -25.79 -6.18
CA GLY A 497 38.78 -26.76 -6.84
C GLY A 497 38.17 -28.16 -6.87
N GLN A 498 37.46 -28.55 -5.80
CA GLN A 498 36.77 -29.85 -5.73
C GLN A 498 35.68 -30.00 -6.81
N ARG A 499 35.06 -28.90 -7.26
CA ARG A 499 34.09 -28.92 -8.36
C ARG A 499 34.74 -29.27 -9.71
N GLN A 500 36.01 -28.93 -9.89
CA GLN A 500 36.77 -29.27 -11.10
C GLN A 500 37.20 -30.74 -11.08
N VAL A 501 37.62 -31.23 -9.91
CA VAL A 501 37.95 -32.65 -9.69
C VAL A 501 36.70 -33.53 -9.91
N ALA A 502 35.54 -33.14 -9.38
CA ALA A 502 34.28 -33.86 -9.58
C ALA A 502 33.85 -33.96 -11.06
N ARG A 503 34.15 -32.94 -11.88
CA ARG A 503 33.91 -32.98 -13.33
C ARG A 503 34.79 -34.01 -14.05
N ARG A 504 36.05 -34.20 -13.61
CA ARG A 504 36.96 -35.20 -14.19
C ARG A 504 36.53 -36.63 -13.87
N ILE A 505 36.03 -36.87 -12.66
CA ILE A 505 35.43 -38.15 -12.26
C ILE A 505 34.20 -38.43 -13.15
N ALA A 506 33.32 -37.44 -13.34
CA ALA A 506 32.15 -37.59 -14.22
C ALA A 506 32.51 -37.79 -15.71
N GLN A 507 33.72 -37.40 -16.11
CA GLN A 507 34.27 -37.61 -17.45
C GLN A 507 35.10 -38.90 -17.56
N CYS A 508 35.12 -39.74 -16.52
CA CYS A 508 35.85 -41.01 -16.44
C CYS A 508 37.34 -40.89 -16.82
N VAL A 509 37.99 -39.78 -16.46
CA VAL A 509 39.42 -39.60 -16.70
C VAL A 509 40.20 -40.61 -15.85
N PRO A 510 41.21 -41.32 -16.37
CA PRO A 510 42.01 -42.26 -15.57
C PRO A 510 42.88 -41.56 -14.51
N GLY A 511 43.05 -42.18 -13.34
CA GLY A 511 43.96 -41.74 -12.26
C GLY A 511 43.26 -41.29 -10.97
N PRO A 512 44.00 -41.06 -9.87
CA PRO A 512 43.43 -40.63 -8.60
C PRO A 512 42.95 -39.17 -8.67
N HIS A 513 41.67 -38.97 -8.38
CA HIS A 513 40.98 -37.67 -8.40
C HIS A 513 40.79 -37.14 -6.97
N LEU A 514 41.90 -36.86 -6.30
CA LEU A 514 41.90 -36.28 -4.96
C LEU A 514 42.33 -34.81 -4.99
N LEU A 515 41.62 -33.98 -4.23
CA LEU A 515 41.94 -32.56 -4.09
C LEU A 515 43.33 -32.36 -3.49
N SER A 516 43.73 -33.21 -2.55
CA SER A 516 45.05 -33.19 -1.92
C SER A 516 46.20 -33.39 -2.90
N VAL A 517 45.96 -34.09 -4.02
CA VAL A 517 46.96 -34.35 -5.06
C VAL A 517 46.95 -33.25 -6.13
N HIS A 518 45.77 -32.88 -6.65
CA HIS A 518 45.66 -31.92 -7.76
C HIS A 518 45.79 -30.46 -7.32
N HIS A 519 45.32 -30.11 -6.12
CA HIS A 519 45.37 -28.77 -5.55
C HIS A 519 45.85 -28.77 -4.08
N PRO A 520 47.12 -29.07 -3.80
CA PRO A 520 47.63 -29.19 -2.43
C PRO A 520 47.54 -27.91 -1.58
N HIS A 521 47.44 -26.74 -2.21
CA HIS A 521 47.34 -25.43 -1.54
C HIS A 521 45.90 -24.93 -1.35
N ASP A 522 44.89 -25.76 -1.62
CA ASP A 522 43.49 -25.39 -1.40
C ASP A 522 43.20 -25.22 0.11
N PRO A 523 42.41 -24.20 0.52
CA PRO A 523 42.04 -23.99 1.93
C PRO A 523 41.41 -25.20 2.62
N ALA A 524 40.69 -26.05 1.87
CA ALA A 524 40.14 -27.29 2.41
C ALA A 524 41.26 -28.27 2.83
N ILE A 525 42.35 -28.34 2.07
CA ILE A 525 43.50 -29.20 2.37
C ILE A 525 44.32 -28.64 3.55
N GLU A 526 44.45 -27.32 3.66
CA GLU A 526 45.06 -26.69 4.83
C GLU A 526 44.29 -26.99 6.13
N SER A 527 42.96 -27.04 6.03
CA SER A 527 42.10 -27.44 7.16
C SER A 527 42.31 -28.91 7.56
N LEU A 528 42.59 -29.80 6.60
CA LEU A 528 42.98 -31.18 6.87
C LEU A 528 44.40 -31.32 7.44
N ARG A 529 45.34 -30.42 7.09
CA ARG A 529 46.65 -30.34 7.77
C ARG A 529 46.49 -29.97 9.24
N SER A 530 45.58 -29.04 9.54
CA SER A 530 45.23 -28.66 10.91
C SER A 530 44.59 -29.84 11.65
N LEU A 531 43.67 -30.57 10.99
CA LEU A 531 43.06 -31.80 11.52
C LEU A 531 44.11 -32.85 11.92
N ARG A 532 45.14 -33.06 11.09
CA ARG A 532 46.23 -34.01 11.39
C ARG A 532 46.89 -33.68 12.73
N THR A 533 47.21 -32.41 12.96
CA THR A 533 47.85 -31.97 14.20
C THR A 533 46.93 -32.22 15.40
N ALA A 534 45.64 -31.89 15.29
CA ALA A 534 44.66 -32.14 16.34
C ALA A 534 44.49 -33.65 16.63
N LEU A 535 44.36 -34.46 15.58
CA LEU A 535 44.20 -35.90 15.71
C LEU A 535 45.41 -36.60 16.29
N ARG A 536 46.63 -36.14 16.01
CA ARG A 536 47.85 -36.73 16.58
C ARG A 536 47.80 -36.75 18.11
N PHE A 537 47.26 -35.70 18.74
CA PHE A 537 47.09 -35.66 20.19
C PHE A 537 45.94 -36.53 20.69
N ALA A 538 44.83 -36.61 19.93
CA ALA A 538 43.71 -37.48 20.27
C ALA A 538 44.11 -38.97 20.21
N MET A 539 44.83 -39.35 19.15
CA MET A 539 45.26 -40.72 18.89
C MET A 539 46.34 -41.23 19.82
N GLN A 540 47.15 -40.36 20.44
CA GLN A 540 48.10 -40.77 21.49
C GLN A 540 47.42 -41.40 22.71
N ARG A 541 46.15 -41.09 22.94
CA ARG A 541 45.33 -41.65 24.03
C ARG A 541 44.41 -42.77 23.56
N ALA A 542 44.40 -43.09 22.26
CA ALA A 542 43.54 -44.10 21.67
C ALA A 542 44.08 -45.52 21.89
N ARG A 543 43.19 -46.52 21.82
CA ARG A 543 43.55 -47.94 22.03
C ARG A 543 44.34 -48.54 20.86
N ASN A 544 44.12 -48.05 19.64
CA ASN A 544 44.80 -48.50 18.43
C ASN A 544 44.90 -47.33 17.42
N ASN A 545 45.53 -47.59 16.28
CA ASN A 545 45.71 -46.65 15.17
C ASN A 545 44.59 -46.74 14.11
N VAL A 546 43.37 -47.11 14.51
CA VAL A 546 42.23 -47.21 13.61
C VAL A 546 41.33 -45.97 13.79
N LEU A 547 41.18 -45.20 12.71
CA LEU A 547 40.37 -44.00 12.63
C LEU A 547 39.10 -44.29 11.81
N LEU A 548 37.93 -44.19 12.44
CA LEU A 548 36.64 -44.30 11.77
C LEU A 548 36.06 -42.91 11.46
N LEU A 549 35.70 -42.66 10.21
CA LEU A 549 34.92 -41.50 9.81
C LEU A 549 33.48 -41.92 9.51
N THR A 550 32.54 -41.38 10.27
CA THR A 550 31.11 -41.52 10.00
C THR A 550 30.41 -40.16 10.14
N GLY A 551 29.10 -40.12 10.02
CA GLY A 551 28.32 -38.88 10.15
C GLY A 551 26.85 -39.19 10.32
N PRO A 552 26.05 -38.23 10.82
CA PRO A 552 24.65 -38.47 11.13
C PRO A 552 23.85 -38.84 9.88
N VAL A 553 24.02 -38.09 8.78
CA VAL A 553 23.23 -38.22 7.55
C VAL A 553 24.10 -38.45 6.30
N PRO A 554 23.54 -39.02 5.22
CA PRO A 554 24.21 -39.06 3.92
C PRO A 554 24.64 -37.67 3.44
N GLY A 555 25.69 -37.60 2.61
CA GLY A 555 26.11 -36.32 2.02
C GLY A 555 26.89 -35.36 2.94
N ALA A 556 27.26 -35.78 4.15
CA ALA A 556 28.10 -35.00 5.07
C ALA A 556 29.55 -34.76 4.57
N GLY A 557 29.99 -35.52 3.56
CA GLY A 557 31.34 -35.44 2.99
C GLY A 557 32.39 -36.33 3.68
N LYS A 558 31.94 -37.37 4.39
CA LYS A 558 32.77 -38.41 5.04
C LYS A 558 33.88 -38.94 4.13
N SER A 559 33.49 -39.48 2.97
CA SER A 559 34.39 -40.05 1.95
C SER A 559 35.38 -39.03 1.39
N PHE A 560 34.96 -37.76 1.23
CA PHE A 560 35.86 -36.68 0.79
C PHE A 560 36.95 -36.43 1.84
N VAL A 561 36.55 -36.33 3.12
CA VAL A 561 37.50 -36.12 4.22
C VAL A 561 38.42 -37.34 4.36
N ALA A 562 37.86 -38.56 4.38
CA ALA A 562 38.62 -39.80 4.56
C ALA A 562 39.70 -39.97 3.48
N SER A 563 39.32 -39.85 2.19
CA SER A 563 40.25 -40.02 1.07
C SER A 563 41.34 -38.94 1.01
N ASN A 564 40.97 -37.66 1.16
CA ASN A 564 41.95 -36.58 1.10
C ASN A 564 42.86 -36.54 2.34
N PHE A 565 42.33 -36.89 3.51
CA PHE A 565 43.11 -36.97 4.75
C PHE A 565 44.11 -38.13 4.68
N ALA A 566 43.69 -39.31 4.21
CA ALA A 566 44.58 -40.46 4.04
C ALA A 566 45.72 -40.16 3.04
N ALA A 567 45.39 -39.55 1.89
CA ALA A 567 46.41 -39.14 0.92
C ALA A 567 47.35 -38.05 1.45
N LEU A 568 46.85 -37.14 2.28
CA LEU A 568 47.67 -36.11 2.94
C LEU A 568 48.68 -36.75 3.90
N LEU A 569 48.27 -37.74 4.70
CA LEU A 569 49.15 -38.44 5.62
C LEU A 569 50.21 -39.28 4.89
N ALA A 570 49.79 -40.02 3.85
CA ALA A 570 50.70 -40.80 3.01
C ALA A 570 51.78 -39.94 2.34
N ALA A 571 51.42 -38.74 1.86
CA ALA A 571 52.36 -37.79 1.29
C ALA A 571 53.41 -37.27 2.30
N ASN A 572 53.16 -37.40 3.61
CA ASN A 572 54.10 -37.06 4.67
C ASN A 572 54.96 -38.25 5.15
N GLY A 573 54.87 -39.40 4.47
CA GLY A 573 55.71 -40.57 4.75
C GLY A 573 55.12 -41.59 5.72
N GLU A 574 53.87 -41.40 6.17
CA GLU A 574 53.17 -42.41 6.98
C GLU A 574 52.62 -43.53 6.09
N ARG A 575 52.70 -44.79 6.53
CA ARG A 575 52.07 -45.90 5.82
C ARG A 575 50.60 -45.95 6.17
N VAL A 576 49.74 -45.54 5.24
CA VAL A 576 48.31 -45.39 5.49
C VAL A 576 47.52 -46.42 4.69
N LEU A 577 46.54 -47.05 5.34
CA LEU A 577 45.55 -47.89 4.69
C LEU A 577 44.18 -47.20 4.73
N LEU A 578 43.60 -46.93 3.56
CA LEU A 578 42.23 -46.45 3.43
C LEU A 578 41.28 -47.62 3.12
N VAL A 579 40.22 -47.77 3.90
CA VAL A 579 39.22 -48.82 3.73
C VAL A 579 37.86 -48.18 3.42
N ASP A 580 37.27 -48.56 2.29
CA ASP A 580 35.89 -48.22 1.96
C ASP A 580 34.92 -49.18 2.69
N GLY A 581 34.58 -48.80 3.92
CA GLY A 581 33.69 -49.55 4.81
C GLY A 581 32.20 -49.28 4.59
N ASP A 582 31.81 -48.44 3.62
CA ASP A 582 30.41 -48.26 3.23
C ASP A 582 30.00 -49.39 2.27
N LEU A 583 29.69 -50.55 2.84
CA LEU A 583 29.22 -51.74 2.11
C LEU A 583 27.91 -51.52 1.33
N ARG A 584 27.25 -50.35 1.45
CA ARG A 584 25.96 -50.06 0.79
C ARG A 584 26.14 -49.16 -0.42
N ARG A 585 26.91 -48.09 -0.28
CA ARG A 585 27.08 -47.05 -1.31
C ARG A 585 28.53 -46.62 -1.50
N GLY A 586 29.51 -47.44 -1.10
CA GLY A 586 30.93 -47.15 -1.28
C GLY A 586 31.30 -46.86 -2.74
N TYR A 587 31.92 -45.70 -2.95
CA TYR A 587 32.34 -45.17 -4.27
C TYR A 587 33.79 -44.66 -4.25
N LEU A 588 34.58 -44.95 -3.21
CA LEU A 588 35.95 -44.45 -3.13
C LEU A 588 36.85 -45.04 -4.22
N HIS A 589 36.54 -46.24 -4.71
CA HIS A 589 37.23 -46.86 -5.84
C HIS A 589 37.18 -45.99 -7.11
N ASP A 590 36.05 -45.33 -7.39
CA ASP A 590 35.91 -44.38 -8.51
C ASP A 590 36.80 -43.14 -8.31
N THR A 591 36.91 -42.65 -7.06
CA THR A 591 37.73 -41.48 -6.75
C THR A 591 39.23 -41.75 -6.86
N LEU A 592 39.64 -43.00 -6.61
CA LEU A 592 41.03 -43.43 -6.68
C LEU A 592 41.41 -44.03 -8.05
N GLY A 593 40.44 -44.27 -8.92
CA GLY A 593 40.66 -44.83 -10.25
C GLY A 593 41.05 -46.31 -10.24
N VAL A 594 40.57 -47.09 -9.26
CA VAL A 594 40.91 -48.49 -9.05
C VAL A 594 39.69 -49.40 -9.16
N GLY A 595 39.90 -50.69 -9.48
CA GLY A 595 38.82 -51.68 -9.55
C GLY A 595 38.20 -51.97 -8.19
N ARG A 596 36.88 -52.21 -8.19
CA ARG A 596 36.06 -52.43 -6.98
C ARG A 596 36.28 -53.79 -6.29
N GLU A 597 36.58 -54.83 -7.06
CA GLU A 597 36.64 -56.22 -6.57
C GLU A 597 38.01 -56.86 -6.84
N PRO A 598 38.52 -57.73 -5.94
CA PRO A 598 38.00 -58.04 -4.59
C PRO A 598 38.27 -56.90 -3.59
N GLY A 599 37.46 -56.81 -2.52
CA GLY A 599 37.51 -55.73 -1.53
C GLY A 599 37.08 -56.15 -0.12
N PHE A 600 36.57 -55.20 0.66
CA PHE A 600 36.28 -55.34 2.08
C PHE A 600 35.19 -56.40 2.36
N ALA A 601 34.16 -56.48 1.52
CA ALA A 601 33.11 -57.50 1.62
C ALA A 601 33.66 -58.94 1.50
N GLU A 602 34.60 -59.18 0.57
CA GLU A 602 35.23 -60.48 0.38
C GLU A 602 36.20 -60.83 1.53
N LEU A 603 36.83 -59.82 2.14
CA LEU A 603 37.65 -60.01 3.34
C LEU A 603 36.81 -60.44 4.55
N LEU A 604 35.66 -59.80 4.76
CA LEU A 604 34.76 -60.11 5.89
C LEU A 604 34.09 -61.48 5.76
N SER A 605 33.72 -61.85 4.53
CA SER A 605 33.16 -63.18 4.24
C SER A 605 34.21 -64.30 4.27
N GLY A 606 35.50 -63.97 4.20
CA GLY A 606 36.62 -64.92 4.13
C GLY A 606 36.88 -65.47 2.72
N ALA A 607 36.23 -64.90 1.70
CA ALA A 607 36.40 -65.29 0.30
C ALA A 607 37.73 -64.83 -0.31
N ALA A 608 38.39 -63.82 0.28
CA ALA A 608 39.69 -63.32 -0.14
C ALA A 608 40.67 -63.20 1.04
N LYS A 609 41.98 -63.35 0.76
CA LYS A 609 43.04 -63.04 1.73
C LYS A 609 43.36 -61.53 1.71
N PRO A 610 43.83 -60.94 2.83
CA PRO A 610 44.19 -59.51 2.91
C PRO A 610 45.09 -59.04 1.77
N ASP A 611 46.13 -59.81 1.43
CA ASP A 611 47.09 -59.41 0.39
C ASP A 611 46.49 -59.35 -1.03
N ALA A 612 45.35 -60.01 -1.28
CA ALA A 612 44.67 -60.00 -2.57
C ALA A 612 43.66 -58.84 -2.72
N ALA A 613 43.12 -58.34 -1.60
CA ALA A 613 42.14 -57.26 -1.59
C ALA A 613 42.78 -55.87 -1.41
N ILE A 614 44.02 -55.80 -0.89
CA ILE A 614 44.76 -54.55 -0.74
C ILE A 614 45.33 -54.12 -2.09
N ARG A 615 44.92 -52.93 -2.56
CA ARG A 615 45.54 -52.22 -3.68
C ARG A 615 46.70 -51.42 -3.14
N ARG A 616 47.93 -51.84 -3.46
CA ARG A 616 49.15 -51.20 -2.97
C ARG A 616 49.55 -50.00 -3.82
N ASP A 617 50.17 -49.02 -3.17
CA ASP A 617 50.78 -47.83 -3.81
C ASP A 617 49.84 -47.11 -4.79
N VAL A 618 48.56 -46.97 -4.42
CA VAL A 618 47.59 -46.18 -5.21
C VAL A 618 48.06 -44.72 -5.28
N ILE A 619 48.65 -44.26 -4.19
CA ILE A 619 49.50 -43.07 -4.07
C ILE A 619 50.71 -43.53 -3.24
N PRO A 620 51.91 -42.95 -3.39
CA PRO A 620 53.06 -43.33 -2.55
C PRO A 620 52.70 -43.33 -1.06
N ASN A 621 52.94 -44.47 -0.38
CA ASN A 621 52.58 -44.76 1.01
C ASN A 621 51.08 -44.86 1.35
N LEU A 622 50.20 -44.89 0.35
CA LEU A 622 48.76 -45.09 0.51
C LEU A 622 48.31 -46.39 -0.17
N ASP A 623 47.87 -47.31 0.68
CA ASP A 623 47.19 -48.52 0.25
C ASP A 623 45.68 -48.36 0.41
N PHE A 624 44.90 -49.08 -0.42
CA PHE A 624 43.45 -48.96 -0.44
C PHE A 624 42.76 -50.32 -0.50
N ILE A 625 41.71 -50.49 0.31
CA ILE A 625 40.77 -51.61 0.21
C ILE A 625 39.43 -51.07 -0.30
N PRO A 626 39.03 -51.42 -1.54
CA PRO A 626 37.71 -51.04 -2.06
C PRO A 626 36.60 -51.78 -1.32
N THR A 627 35.35 -51.37 -1.51
CA THR A 627 34.19 -51.98 -0.85
C THR A 627 34.04 -53.48 -1.16
N GLY A 628 34.40 -53.92 -2.36
CA GLY A 628 34.04 -55.25 -2.87
C GLY A 628 32.64 -55.28 -3.51
N ALA A 629 32.15 -56.48 -3.81
CA ALA A 629 30.79 -56.67 -4.32
C ALA A 629 29.77 -56.21 -3.27
N ILE A 630 28.73 -55.47 -3.67
CA ILE A 630 27.69 -55.00 -2.72
C ILE A 630 26.94 -56.22 -2.18
N PRO A 631 27.03 -56.55 -0.88
CA PRO A 631 26.32 -57.68 -0.31
C PRO A 631 24.83 -57.35 -0.13
N ALA A 632 23.97 -58.36 -0.28
CA ALA A 632 22.53 -58.22 -0.05
C ALA A 632 22.20 -57.82 1.41
N HIS A 633 22.98 -58.34 2.37
CA HIS A 633 22.82 -58.06 3.80
C HIS A 633 24.16 -57.61 4.44
N PRO A 634 24.55 -56.33 4.30
CA PRO A 634 25.84 -55.83 4.80
C PRO A 634 26.07 -56.00 6.30
N ALA A 635 25.03 -55.87 7.11
CA ALA A 635 25.13 -55.96 8.56
C ALA A 635 25.51 -57.36 9.05
N GLU A 636 25.18 -58.41 8.30
CA GLU A 636 25.51 -59.81 8.63
C GLU A 636 26.99 -60.13 8.38
N LEU A 637 27.66 -59.39 7.50
CA LEU A 637 29.10 -59.54 7.25
C LEU A 637 29.95 -58.83 8.31
N LEU A 638 29.37 -57.84 9.01
CA LEU A 638 30.04 -57.07 10.05
C LEU A 638 29.93 -57.78 11.43
N VAL A 639 30.35 -59.04 11.46
CA VAL A 639 30.42 -59.85 12.69
C VAL A 639 31.61 -59.38 13.54
N ASP A 640 31.34 -59.01 14.79
CA ASP A 640 32.28 -58.41 15.77
C ASP A 640 33.65 -59.12 15.78
N ASP A 641 33.69 -60.44 15.96
CA ASP A 641 34.95 -61.21 16.08
C ASP A 641 35.83 -61.18 14.81
N ARG A 642 35.20 -61.21 13.62
CA ARG A 642 35.93 -61.22 12.34
C ARG A 642 36.46 -59.84 11.99
N VAL A 643 35.65 -58.82 12.23
CA VAL A 643 36.04 -57.42 12.02
C VAL A 643 37.22 -57.08 12.94
N GLY A 644 37.16 -57.47 14.21
CA GLY A 644 38.26 -57.30 15.16
C GLY A 644 39.55 -57.96 14.69
N ALA A 645 39.54 -59.26 14.39
CA ALA A 645 40.73 -59.98 13.96
C ALA A 645 41.36 -59.42 12.66
N LEU A 646 40.51 -58.98 11.71
CA LEU A 646 40.97 -58.35 10.48
C LEU A 646 41.62 -56.99 10.77
N LEU A 647 40.96 -56.13 11.54
CA LEU A 647 41.47 -54.80 11.85
C LEU A 647 42.73 -54.84 12.71
N ASP A 648 42.85 -55.79 13.64
CA ASP A 648 44.09 -56.00 14.41
C ASP A 648 45.26 -56.40 13.49
N THR A 649 45.00 -57.27 12.51
CA THR A 649 46.00 -57.68 11.51
C THR A 649 46.44 -56.50 10.62
N LEU A 650 45.50 -55.64 10.23
CA LEU A 650 45.79 -54.46 9.40
C LEU A 650 46.48 -53.37 10.23
N SER A 651 46.02 -53.12 11.46
CA SER A 651 46.57 -52.17 12.43
C SER A 651 48.06 -52.41 12.69
N ALA A 652 48.49 -53.67 12.76
CA ALA A 652 49.90 -54.02 12.96
C ALA A 652 50.81 -53.73 11.73
N ARG A 653 50.26 -53.61 10.52
CA ARG A 653 51.03 -53.44 9.27
C ARG A 653 51.20 -51.98 8.85
N TYR A 654 50.26 -51.13 9.24
CA TYR A 654 50.18 -49.72 8.83
C TYR A 654 50.38 -48.81 10.04
N ASP A 655 50.80 -47.58 9.79
CA ASP A 655 50.94 -46.58 10.84
C ASP A 655 49.57 -45.97 11.19
N LEU A 656 48.66 -45.92 10.21
CA LEU A 656 47.25 -45.53 10.40
C LEU A 656 46.31 -46.31 9.46
N VAL A 657 45.18 -46.77 9.99
CA VAL A 657 44.07 -47.34 9.20
C VAL A 657 42.88 -46.38 9.24
N VAL A 658 42.47 -45.84 8.10
CA VAL A 658 41.33 -44.92 7.95
C VAL A 658 40.16 -45.68 7.33
N ILE A 659 39.01 -45.69 8.01
CA ILE A 659 37.79 -46.37 7.56
C ILE A 659 36.71 -45.33 7.27
N ASP A 660 36.24 -45.29 6.02
CA ASP A 660 35.04 -44.52 5.65
C ASP A 660 33.80 -45.39 5.87
N ALA A 661 32.86 -44.93 6.70
CA ALA A 661 31.68 -45.71 7.06
C ALA A 661 30.36 -45.05 6.65
N ALA A 662 29.34 -45.89 6.51
CA ALA A 662 27.97 -45.47 6.23
C ALA A 662 27.42 -44.53 7.35
N PRO A 663 26.42 -43.68 7.06
CA PRO A 663 25.86 -42.76 8.06
C PRO A 663 25.16 -43.49 9.21
N ILE A 664 25.48 -43.13 10.45
CA ILE A 664 24.99 -43.82 11.65
C ILE A 664 23.48 -43.68 11.89
N LEU A 665 22.85 -42.56 11.49
CA LEU A 665 21.40 -42.45 11.67
C LEU A 665 20.63 -43.30 10.66
N ALA A 666 21.27 -43.68 9.55
CA ALA A 666 20.66 -44.49 8.51
C ALA A 666 20.81 -45.99 8.79
N VAL A 667 21.98 -46.44 9.26
CA VAL A 667 22.32 -47.87 9.39
C VAL A 667 23.28 -48.13 10.57
N THR A 668 23.35 -49.38 11.02
CA THR A 668 24.16 -49.82 12.18
C THR A 668 25.62 -50.14 11.85
N ASP A 669 26.00 -50.15 10.57
CA ASP A 669 27.32 -50.58 10.10
C ASP A 669 28.46 -49.78 10.76
N ALA A 670 28.28 -48.47 10.96
CA ALA A 670 29.25 -47.60 11.62
C ALA A 670 29.45 -47.91 13.11
N VAL A 671 28.43 -48.45 13.79
CA VAL A 671 28.54 -48.85 15.20
C VAL A 671 29.42 -50.09 15.33
N MET A 672 29.23 -51.08 14.45
CA MET A 672 30.02 -52.32 14.46
C MET A 672 31.49 -52.05 14.15
N LEU A 673 31.77 -51.23 13.13
CA LEU A 673 33.14 -50.79 12.83
C LEU A 673 33.73 -49.90 13.95
N GLY A 674 32.88 -49.10 14.61
CA GLY A 674 33.28 -48.18 15.67
C GLY A 674 33.79 -48.86 16.93
N ARG A 675 33.30 -50.05 17.26
CA ARG A 675 33.78 -50.83 18.43
C ARG A 675 35.25 -51.22 18.35
N HIS A 676 35.75 -51.39 17.12
CA HIS A 676 37.15 -51.75 16.86
C HIS A 676 38.01 -50.54 16.46
N ALA A 677 37.42 -49.34 16.39
CA ALA A 677 38.13 -48.11 16.10
C ALA A 677 38.56 -47.41 17.39
N GLY A 678 39.83 -47.04 17.49
CA GLY A 678 40.39 -46.30 18.63
C GLY A 678 40.01 -44.82 18.61
N THR A 679 39.62 -44.28 17.45
CA THR A 679 39.17 -42.89 17.30
C THR A 679 38.02 -42.83 16.32
N VAL A 680 36.92 -42.17 16.70
CA VAL A 680 35.71 -42.02 15.86
C VAL A 680 35.43 -40.54 15.64
N LEU A 681 35.39 -40.13 14.37
CA LEU A 681 35.07 -38.76 13.98
C LEU A 681 33.73 -38.68 13.27
N LEU A 682 32.94 -37.68 13.67
CA LEU A 682 31.66 -37.36 13.06
C LEU A 682 31.79 -36.20 12.08
N ALA A 683 31.64 -36.47 10.79
CA ALA A 683 31.52 -35.43 9.77
C ALA A 683 30.10 -34.83 9.77
N ALA A 684 29.99 -33.53 10.01
CA ALA A 684 28.77 -32.74 9.89
C ALA A 684 28.89 -31.78 8.70
N ARG A 685 27.83 -31.60 7.90
CA ARG A 685 27.84 -30.64 6.79
C ARG A 685 27.20 -29.32 7.18
N ALA A 686 27.93 -28.23 6.96
CA ALA A 686 27.48 -26.89 7.24
C ALA A 686 26.16 -26.56 6.52
N ALA A 687 25.29 -25.83 7.21
CA ALA A 687 23.93 -25.42 6.79
C ALA A 687 22.97 -26.58 6.45
N SER A 688 23.39 -27.84 6.58
CA SER A 688 22.59 -29.03 6.21
C SER A 688 22.33 -29.94 7.41
N THR A 689 23.39 -30.32 8.13
CA THR A 689 23.28 -31.17 9.32
C THR A 689 22.72 -30.36 10.49
N ARG A 690 21.73 -30.89 11.20
CA ARG A 690 21.15 -30.23 12.38
C ARG A 690 21.88 -30.64 13.65
N VAL A 691 21.91 -29.75 14.66
CA VAL A 691 22.46 -30.06 15.99
C VAL A 691 21.79 -31.30 16.58
N ALA A 692 20.46 -31.41 16.45
CA ALA A 692 19.69 -32.55 16.95
C ALA A 692 20.08 -33.88 16.29
N GLU A 693 20.38 -33.87 14.98
CA GLU A 693 20.84 -35.06 14.26
C GLU A 693 22.24 -35.48 14.72
N LEU A 694 23.12 -34.51 14.95
CA LEU A 694 24.47 -34.77 15.45
C LEU A 694 24.44 -35.30 16.89
N GLY A 695 23.61 -34.72 17.76
CA GLY A 695 23.40 -35.20 19.13
C GLY A 695 22.82 -36.61 19.16
N GLU A 696 21.88 -36.93 18.27
CA GLU A 696 21.36 -38.29 18.13
C GLU A 696 22.42 -39.29 17.66
N ALA A 697 23.30 -38.90 16.74
CA ALA A 697 24.41 -39.74 16.30
C ALA A 697 25.38 -40.06 17.44
N ILE A 698 25.74 -39.06 18.26
CA ILE A 698 26.58 -39.24 19.44
C ILE A 698 25.92 -40.18 20.45
N ARG A 699 24.61 -39.98 20.73
CA ARG A 699 23.86 -40.86 21.63
C ARG A 699 23.83 -42.31 21.15
N ARG A 700 23.67 -42.55 19.85
CA ARG A 700 23.67 -43.91 19.28
C ARG A 700 25.03 -44.58 19.35
N LEU A 701 26.12 -43.85 19.15
CA LEU A 701 27.48 -44.37 19.36
C LEU A 701 27.67 -44.76 20.83
N ALA A 702 27.39 -43.81 21.74
CA ALA A 702 27.59 -44.00 23.17
C ALA A 702 26.76 -45.17 23.74
N HIS A 703 25.51 -45.31 23.31
CA HIS A 703 24.64 -46.43 23.75
C HIS A 703 25.20 -47.81 23.39
N ASN A 704 26.04 -47.89 22.35
CA ASN A 704 26.66 -49.14 21.90
C ASN A 704 28.13 -49.27 22.34
N GLY A 705 28.58 -48.44 23.29
CA GLY A 705 29.92 -48.48 23.87
C GLY A 705 31.01 -47.84 22.99
N VAL A 706 30.64 -46.98 22.04
CA VAL A 706 31.56 -46.27 21.16
C VAL A 706 31.53 -44.78 21.50
N ASP A 707 32.68 -44.19 21.84
CA ASP A 707 32.76 -42.76 22.14
C ASP A 707 33.17 -41.97 20.89
N ALA A 708 32.38 -40.94 20.56
CA ALA A 708 32.74 -40.01 19.50
C ALA A 708 33.86 -39.09 19.98
N SER A 709 35.02 -39.16 19.35
CA SER A 709 36.20 -38.38 19.76
C SER A 709 36.07 -36.89 19.41
N GLY A 710 35.39 -36.57 18.30
CA GLY A 710 35.19 -35.20 17.88
C GLY A 710 34.34 -35.06 16.63
N VAL A 711 34.02 -33.81 16.28
CA VAL A 711 33.23 -33.47 15.09
C VAL A 711 34.11 -32.74 14.08
N LEU A 712 33.86 -32.99 12.79
CA LEU A 712 34.44 -32.24 11.69
C LEU A 712 33.32 -31.52 10.94
N LEU A 713 33.38 -30.20 10.92
CA LEU A 713 32.40 -29.37 10.22
C LEU A 713 32.85 -29.12 8.78
N ASN A 714 32.23 -29.80 7.82
CA ASN A 714 32.60 -29.78 6.41
C ASN A 714 31.69 -28.87 5.56
N GLY A 715 32.27 -28.26 4.53
CA GLY A 715 31.56 -27.46 3.54
C GLY A 715 31.11 -26.10 4.04
N VAL A 716 31.86 -25.47 4.95
CA VAL A 716 31.52 -24.13 5.42
C VAL A 716 31.75 -23.10 4.31
N ASP A 717 30.77 -22.22 4.08
CA ASP A 717 30.90 -21.16 3.08
C ASP A 717 31.90 -20.10 3.58
N PRO A 718 33.05 -19.90 2.90
CA PRO A 718 34.03 -18.88 3.27
C PRO A 718 33.50 -17.45 3.20
N ARG A 719 32.37 -17.23 2.51
CA ARG A 719 31.72 -15.92 2.35
C ARG A 719 30.75 -15.59 3.46
N SER A 720 30.40 -16.57 4.30
CA SER A 720 29.55 -16.32 5.46
C SER A 720 30.34 -15.53 6.51
N GLY A 721 29.80 -14.39 6.98
CA GLY A 721 30.46 -13.53 7.96
C GLY A 721 30.78 -14.20 9.31
N ARG A 722 30.23 -15.41 9.54
CA ARG A 722 30.41 -16.22 10.76
C ARG A 722 31.63 -17.15 10.74
N TYR A 723 32.36 -17.26 9.62
CA TYR A 723 33.58 -18.08 9.53
C TYR A 723 34.71 -17.59 10.48
N GLY A 724 34.64 -16.35 10.96
CA GLY A 724 35.75 -15.68 11.65
C GLY A 724 35.92 -15.93 13.16
N SER A 725 35.01 -16.64 13.85
CA SER A 725 34.87 -16.44 15.30
C SER A 725 35.82 -17.19 16.25
N ARG A 726 36.72 -18.08 15.79
CA ARG A 726 37.74 -18.69 16.69
C ARG A 726 39.02 -19.19 16.02
N TYR A 727 38.96 -19.60 14.76
CA TYR A 727 40.12 -20.10 14.01
C TYR A 727 40.47 -19.28 12.76
N GLY A 728 39.67 -18.24 12.44
CA GLY A 728 39.78 -17.44 11.21
C GLY A 728 40.57 -16.12 11.34
N ALA A 729 41.18 -15.83 12.50
CA ALA A 729 41.93 -14.58 12.70
C ALA A 729 43.27 -14.51 11.93
N TYR A 730 43.64 -15.56 11.19
CA TYR A 730 44.65 -15.46 10.14
C TYR A 730 43.97 -15.22 8.80
N ARG A 731 43.64 -13.96 8.57
CA ARG A 731 43.49 -13.41 7.22
C ARG A 731 44.67 -13.90 6.39
N TYR A 732 44.41 -14.76 5.41
CA TYR A 732 45.40 -15.28 4.47
C TYR A 732 45.89 -14.13 3.57
N THR A 733 46.75 -13.26 4.10
CA THR A 733 47.70 -12.53 3.26
C THR A 733 48.76 -13.53 2.86
N GLU A 734 48.75 -13.91 1.58
CA GLU A 734 49.88 -14.57 0.91
C GLU A 734 51.18 -13.84 1.30
N TYR A 735 51.93 -14.34 2.28
CA TYR A 735 53.31 -13.93 2.52
C TYR A 735 54.18 -14.61 1.45
N ARG A 736 54.05 -14.14 0.21
CA ARG A 736 54.97 -14.50 -0.86
C ARG A 736 56.26 -13.72 -0.63
N TYR A 737 57.30 -14.38 -0.10
CA TYR A 737 58.67 -13.88 -0.18
C TYR A 737 59.04 -13.76 -1.66
N THR A 738 58.91 -12.56 -2.22
CA THR A 738 59.35 -12.25 -3.57
C THR A 738 60.80 -11.78 -3.46
N PRO A 739 61.81 -12.54 -3.94
CA PRO A 739 63.16 -12.02 -4.00
C PRO A 739 63.18 -10.83 -4.98
N PRO A 740 63.96 -9.77 -4.72
CA PRO A 740 63.92 -8.56 -5.52
C PRO A 740 64.45 -8.85 -6.94
N ARG A 741 63.56 -8.90 -7.92
CA ARG A 741 63.93 -8.93 -9.34
C ARG A 741 64.12 -7.49 -9.84
N ARG A 742 65.33 -7.23 -10.34
CA ARG A 742 65.73 -6.02 -11.08
C ARG A 742 64.72 -5.72 -12.19
N GLY A 743 64.46 -4.43 -12.37
CA GLY A 743 63.36 -3.89 -13.15
C GLY A 743 63.33 -4.32 -14.62
N VAL A 744 62.10 -4.52 -15.09
CA VAL A 744 61.74 -4.45 -16.51
C VAL A 744 60.49 -3.58 -16.57
N THR A 745 60.61 -2.47 -17.29
CA THR A 745 59.60 -1.44 -17.52
C THR A 745 58.40 -2.00 -18.29
N SER A 746 57.20 -1.80 -17.76
CA SER A 746 55.94 -2.17 -18.40
C SER A 746 55.50 -1.09 -19.41
N SER A 747 55.50 -1.44 -20.71
CA SER A 747 54.99 -0.61 -21.81
C SER A 747 53.48 -0.79 -22.04
N ILE A 748 52.63 -0.36 -21.08
CA ILE A 748 51.16 -0.34 -21.28
C ILE A 748 50.56 1.02 -20.87
N GLY A 749 51.39 2.06 -20.76
CA GLY A 749 50.97 3.45 -20.50
C GLY A 749 50.90 4.38 -21.72
N GLN A 750 51.28 3.92 -22.92
CA GLN A 750 51.41 4.77 -24.11
C GLN A 750 50.31 4.61 -25.16
N SER A 751 49.45 3.59 -25.06
CA SER A 751 48.44 3.29 -26.10
C SER A 751 47.07 3.97 -25.88
N LEU A 752 46.85 4.63 -24.74
CA LEU A 752 45.58 5.30 -24.41
C LEU A 752 45.62 6.84 -24.54
N ARG A 753 46.78 7.43 -24.84
CA ARG A 753 46.91 8.88 -25.09
C ARG A 753 46.81 9.29 -26.57
N SER A 754 46.78 8.34 -27.50
CA SER A 754 46.66 8.62 -28.95
C SER A 754 45.23 8.57 -29.49
N LEU A 755 44.24 8.14 -28.70
CA LEU A 755 42.83 8.02 -29.12
C LEU A 755 41.94 9.21 -28.73
N VAL A 756 42.39 10.08 -27.82
CA VAL A 756 41.64 11.27 -27.37
C VAL A 756 42.09 12.56 -28.09
N ALA A 757 43.18 12.52 -28.87
CA ALA A 757 43.73 13.69 -29.57
C ALA A 757 43.23 13.88 -31.03
N ARG A 758 42.39 12.98 -31.57
CA ARG A 758 41.93 13.05 -32.98
C ARG A 758 40.48 13.51 -33.22
N PHE A 759 39.71 13.82 -32.17
CA PHE A 759 38.32 14.30 -32.32
C PHE A 759 38.09 15.77 -31.97
N ARG A 760 39.16 16.54 -31.74
CA ARG A 760 39.07 17.98 -31.45
C ARG A 760 40.01 18.76 -32.37
N ARG A 761 39.54 19.04 -33.59
CA ARG A 761 39.84 20.20 -34.48
C ARG A 761 39.71 19.79 -35.95
N GLY A 762 38.72 20.37 -36.63
CA GLY A 762 38.58 20.27 -38.09
C GLY A 762 37.20 20.65 -38.64
N ALA A 763 36.61 21.77 -38.19
CA ALA A 763 35.62 22.53 -38.97
C ALA A 763 36.37 23.36 -40.06
N PRO A 764 35.76 24.13 -40.99
CA PRO A 764 34.36 24.26 -41.44
C PRO A 764 34.18 24.25 -43.00
N ARG A 765 32.96 24.01 -43.48
CA ARG A 765 32.18 24.82 -44.46
C ARG A 765 31.04 23.99 -45.03
#